data_AF-A0A3N5RH31-F1
#
_entry.id   AF-A0A3N5RH31-F1
#
_cell.length_a   1.000
_cell.length_b   1.000
_cell.length_c   1.000
_cell.angle_alpha   90.00
_cell.angle_beta   90.00
_cell.angle_gamma   90.00
#
_symmetry.space_group_name_H-M   'P 1'
#
loop_
_entity.id
_entity.type
_entity.pdbx_description
1 polymer ?
#
loop_
_entity_poly.entity_id
_entity_poly.type
_entity_poly.pdbx_seq_one_letter_code
_entity_poly.pdbx_strand_id
1 'polypeptide(L)'
;SKPLLGFGGGGNDRLLSGAAADVLIGGAGDDTLNAGAGNDTYRFNSDDVLGSDTLTDAHGLDLLDFAPTRNASVSLDLSLTTPQVVNSHLTLQLQSASAFENLVGGEGDDLLIGNALANLLSGNGGDDELRGGIGNDTYRFVMDSPLGFDRIVENANGGSDTLDFSQSTAHGATVNLGFASRQSVSSVLDLQFVNLGQIENLTGSRLADSLTGDGLANRITGLGGDDYLAGAGGNDVYLFDADLPLGFDTVFEVAGDGIDLLDYSTTASVSVVVDLAVATQQAVNANHRLALTGGDFENITGGSKNDTLSGNHLANTFVGGPGNDLLTGRNGDDVYSFNAAMQLGSDTVVETSTGGSDGLSFAATTSSSAAVVVDLGSSAAQSINSNLVLTLSGTSVIENVVGGPGNDTLMGNDLENVLSGGPGNDTLAGGPGDDTYAFKADAALGVDSLIELPGAGRDLLDFATGSTAVTVDLGLTTTQVVNSRLSLRLSSANDFEMVVGTSGSDVLRGNAADNVLIGGTGNDTLMGFGGSDLIVGRGGADSLNGGDGEDILIAGLVSFFDETTATLDRSALLAIVAEWTRRDRNYSDRIAKLRTGGGLNGSYVLSPLTVLTDGTAIDTLTGGAGLDWFWSFANDVENDRNSPAEETLN
;
A
#
# COMPACT_ATOMS: atom_id res chain seq x y z
N SER A 1 42.00 14.57 -6.67
CA SER A 1 42.14 15.32 -5.39
C SER A 1 42.42 14.29 -4.31
N LYS A 2 43.35 14.57 -3.39
CA LYS A 2 43.58 13.74 -2.19
C LYS A 2 42.98 14.48 -1.00
N PRO A 3 42.43 13.77 0.00
CA PRO A 3 42.02 14.38 1.26
C PRO A 3 43.11 15.28 1.86
N LEU A 4 42.72 16.45 2.32
CA LEU A 4 43.56 17.44 2.96
C LEU A 4 43.18 17.59 4.44
N LEU A 5 44.18 17.70 5.31
CA LEU A 5 44.02 18.25 6.65
C LEU A 5 44.57 19.69 6.65
N GLY A 6 43.69 20.67 6.76
CA GLY A 6 44.03 22.08 6.86
C GLY A 6 44.03 22.56 8.32
N PHE A 7 45.09 23.25 8.74
CA PHE A 7 45.23 23.82 10.09
C PHE A 7 45.74 25.26 10.01
N GLY A 8 44.96 26.24 10.48
CA GLY A 8 45.32 27.67 10.49
C GLY A 8 46.21 28.04 11.67
N GLY A 9 45.82 27.61 12.88
CA GLY A 9 46.58 27.81 14.10
C GLY A 9 46.14 29.05 14.86
N GLY A 10 46.82 30.18 14.69
CA GLY A 10 46.48 31.40 15.39
C GLY A 10 46.67 32.63 14.52
N GLY A 11 45.78 33.61 14.65
CA GLY A 11 45.61 34.71 13.72
C GLY A 11 44.37 34.50 12.84
N ASN A 12 44.08 35.46 11.96
CA ASN A 12 42.95 35.38 11.04
C ASN A 12 43.41 34.68 9.76
N ASP A 13 43.03 33.42 9.60
CA ASP A 13 43.48 32.53 8.54
C ASP A 13 42.43 32.35 7.43
N ARG A 14 42.90 31.96 6.24
CA ARG A 14 42.03 31.61 5.11
C ARG A 14 42.42 30.23 4.59
N LEU A 15 41.59 29.23 4.87
CA LEU A 15 41.78 27.85 4.44
C LEU A 15 40.86 27.56 3.25
N LEU A 16 41.44 27.02 2.17
CA LEU A 16 40.74 26.61 0.96
C LEU A 16 41.16 25.18 0.62
N SER A 17 40.22 24.25 0.51
CA SER A 17 40.48 22.90 0.03
C SER A 17 39.70 22.58 -1.25
N GLY A 18 39.61 21.28 -1.59
CA GLY A 18 39.40 20.81 -2.94
C GLY A 18 38.02 20.20 -3.21
N ALA A 19 38.04 19.02 -3.83
CA ALA A 19 36.84 18.27 -4.20
C ALA A 19 36.87 16.86 -3.56
N ALA A 20 37.60 16.71 -2.47
CA ALA A 20 37.77 15.45 -1.75
C ALA A 20 37.26 15.66 -0.33
N ALA A 21 36.95 14.58 0.40
CA ALA A 21 36.62 14.67 1.82
C ALA A 21 37.79 15.25 2.62
N ASP A 22 37.70 16.53 2.97
CA ASP A 22 38.72 17.37 3.57
C ASP A 22 38.36 17.68 5.03
N VAL A 23 39.38 17.92 5.87
CA VAL A 23 39.21 18.29 7.27
C VAL A 23 39.85 19.65 7.51
N LEU A 24 39.07 20.63 7.96
CA LEU A 24 39.53 22.01 8.21
C LEU A 24 39.43 22.36 9.69
N ILE A 25 40.51 22.93 10.22
CA ILE A 25 40.60 23.46 11.58
C ILE A 25 41.18 24.88 11.47
N GLY A 26 40.37 25.89 11.78
CA GLY A 26 40.79 27.30 11.78
C GLY A 26 41.80 27.57 12.88
N GLY A 27 41.35 27.50 14.13
CA GLY A 27 42.17 27.78 15.30
C GLY A 27 41.71 29.08 15.95
N ALA A 28 42.63 29.86 16.51
CA ALA A 28 42.30 31.10 17.21
C ALA A 28 42.42 32.33 16.29
N GLY A 29 41.33 33.06 16.05
CA GLY A 29 41.28 34.28 15.25
C GLY A 29 40.00 34.32 14.40
N ASP A 30 39.82 35.34 13.57
CA ASP A 30 38.64 35.38 12.69
C ASP A 30 38.97 34.69 11.37
N ASP A 31 38.60 33.42 11.22
CA ASP A 31 39.01 32.58 10.10
C ASP A 31 37.98 32.54 8.96
N THR A 32 38.44 32.24 7.75
CA THR A 32 37.58 31.92 6.60
C THR A 32 37.92 30.53 6.09
N LEU A 33 36.99 29.59 6.27
CA LEU A 33 37.15 28.18 5.93
C LEU A 33 36.25 27.82 4.74
N ASN A 34 36.83 27.23 3.70
CA ASN A 34 36.08 26.71 2.56
C ASN A 34 36.65 25.38 2.10
N ALA A 35 35.89 24.31 2.31
CA ALA A 35 36.33 22.95 2.03
C ALA A 35 36.08 22.51 0.58
N GLY A 36 35.09 23.12 -0.06
CA GLY A 36 34.85 22.98 -1.49
C GLY A 36 33.73 21.99 -1.74
N ALA A 37 34.02 20.87 -2.40
CA ALA A 37 33.04 19.82 -2.64
C ALA A 37 33.53 18.49 -2.07
N GLY A 38 32.63 17.59 -1.73
CA GLY A 38 32.98 16.33 -1.07
C GLY A 38 32.25 16.22 0.24
N ASN A 39 32.60 15.23 1.07
CA ASN A 39 32.01 15.11 2.40
C ASN A 39 33.05 15.64 3.39
N ASP A 40 32.93 16.91 3.73
CA ASP A 40 33.95 17.66 4.42
C ASP A 40 33.66 17.78 5.93
N THR A 41 34.70 18.01 6.73
CA THR A 41 34.58 18.16 8.18
C THR A 41 35.25 19.44 8.65
N TYR A 42 34.49 20.30 9.31
CA TYR A 42 35.00 21.49 9.98
C TYR A 42 35.02 21.19 11.47
N ARG A 43 36.23 21.11 12.04
CA ARG A 43 36.41 20.67 13.43
C ARG A 43 36.78 21.84 14.33
N PHE A 44 36.06 21.93 15.44
CA PHE A 44 36.20 22.97 16.46
C PHE A 44 36.44 22.36 17.83
N ASN A 45 37.34 22.99 18.60
CA ASN A 45 37.44 22.79 20.05
C ASN A 45 37.08 24.12 20.72
N SER A 46 35.81 24.33 21.02
CA SER A 46 35.32 25.64 21.49
C SER A 46 35.54 25.90 22.99
N ASP A 47 36.29 25.01 23.65
CA ASP A 47 36.92 25.32 24.93
C ASP A 47 38.06 26.35 24.76
N ASP A 48 38.68 26.40 23.58
CA ASP A 48 39.68 27.40 23.20
C ASP A 48 38.99 28.68 22.70
N VAL A 49 39.66 29.84 22.83
CA VAL A 49 39.17 31.11 22.27
C VAL A 49 39.40 31.13 20.76
N LEU A 50 38.36 30.80 20.00
CA LEU A 50 38.44 30.62 18.55
C LEU A 50 38.17 31.89 17.76
N GLY A 51 37.32 32.82 18.20
CA GLY A 51 37.06 34.07 17.47
C GLY A 51 35.79 34.04 16.63
N SER A 52 35.78 34.71 15.48
CA SER A 52 34.61 34.81 14.59
C SER A 52 34.90 34.23 13.20
N ASP A 53 34.44 33.02 12.95
CA ASP A 53 34.76 32.29 11.71
C ASP A 53 33.63 32.33 10.68
N THR A 54 34.02 32.30 9.40
CA THR A 54 33.11 32.24 8.25
C THR A 54 33.33 30.96 7.46
N LEU A 55 32.26 30.17 7.29
CA LEU A 55 32.29 28.86 6.66
C LEU A 55 31.57 28.88 5.32
N THR A 56 32.17 28.28 4.30
CA THR A 56 31.59 28.15 2.96
C THR A 56 31.79 26.74 2.45
N ASP A 57 30.71 26.04 2.16
CA ASP A 57 30.75 24.71 1.54
C ASP A 57 29.90 24.61 0.28
N ALA A 58 30.15 23.59 -0.55
CA ALA A 58 29.46 23.34 -1.80
C ALA A 58 29.38 21.84 -2.17
N HIS A 59 28.19 21.25 -1.98
CA HIS A 59 27.86 19.86 -2.34
C HIS A 59 28.59 18.81 -1.50
N GLY A 60 27.83 17.99 -0.80
CA GLY A 60 28.42 17.01 0.10
C GLY A 60 27.42 16.44 1.07
N LEU A 61 27.93 15.59 1.95
CA LEU A 61 27.38 15.41 3.30
C LEU A 61 28.43 15.96 4.26
N ASP A 62 28.25 17.20 4.65
CA ASP A 62 29.25 17.99 5.36
C ASP A 62 28.97 18.03 6.86
N LEU A 63 30.04 18.09 7.66
CA LEU A 63 29.98 17.95 9.12
C LEU A 63 30.61 19.15 9.83
N LEU A 64 29.85 19.73 10.76
CA LEU A 64 30.37 20.57 11.82
C LEU A 64 30.61 19.72 13.07
N ASP A 65 31.89 19.54 13.42
CA ASP A 65 32.34 18.61 14.47
C ASP A 65 32.87 19.37 15.70
N PHE A 66 32.07 19.39 16.77
CA PHE A 66 32.45 19.94 18.07
C PHE A 66 32.82 18.87 19.11
N ALA A 67 32.92 17.59 18.74
CA ALA A 67 33.25 16.48 19.65
C ALA A 67 34.53 16.67 20.49
N PRO A 68 35.54 17.47 20.08
CA PRO A 68 36.67 17.82 20.94
C PRO A 68 36.33 18.68 22.16
N THR A 69 35.26 19.49 22.10
CA THR A 69 34.82 20.44 23.14
C THR A 69 34.32 19.70 24.36
N ARG A 70 34.83 20.01 25.57
CA ARG A 70 34.49 19.26 26.80
C ARG A 70 33.77 20.08 27.87
N ASN A 71 33.88 21.40 27.86
CA ASN A 71 33.39 22.23 28.96
C ASN A 71 32.38 23.28 28.50
N ALA A 72 32.58 23.86 27.31
CA ALA A 72 31.65 24.81 26.74
C ALA A 72 30.45 24.10 26.12
N SER A 73 29.27 24.69 26.26
CA SER A 73 28.12 24.33 25.44
C SER A 73 28.24 24.92 24.03
N VAL A 74 27.53 24.33 23.10
CA VAL A 74 27.45 24.65 21.68
C VAL A 74 25.99 24.95 21.35
N SER A 75 25.72 26.17 20.88
CA SER A 75 24.40 26.53 20.34
C SER A 75 24.53 26.92 18.88
N LEU A 76 23.94 26.16 17.98
CA LEU A 76 24.04 26.41 16.54
C LEU A 76 22.79 26.01 15.78
N ASP A 77 22.38 26.87 14.85
CA ASP A 77 21.26 26.66 13.93
C ASP A 77 21.75 26.63 12.48
N LEU A 78 21.70 25.45 11.85
CA LEU A 78 22.17 25.26 10.47
C LEU A 78 21.33 26.01 9.44
N SER A 79 20.12 26.47 9.80
CA SER A 79 19.24 27.23 8.90
C SER A 79 19.60 28.72 8.82
N LEU A 80 20.46 29.21 9.72
CA LEU A 80 20.81 30.63 9.80
C LEU A 80 22.15 30.96 9.13
N THR A 81 22.14 31.98 8.27
CA THR A 81 23.34 32.50 7.57
C THR A 81 23.89 33.79 8.17
N THR A 82 23.20 34.35 9.15
CA THR A 82 23.69 35.48 9.95
C THR A 82 24.71 34.99 10.97
N PRO A 83 25.70 35.81 11.39
CA PRO A 83 26.62 35.44 12.46
C PRO A 83 25.86 35.00 13.73
N GLN A 84 26.20 33.82 14.23
CA GLN A 84 25.60 33.18 15.39
C GLN A 84 26.65 33.01 16.48
N VAL A 85 26.32 33.38 17.71
CA VAL A 85 27.22 33.15 18.84
C VAL A 85 27.06 31.69 19.25
N VAL A 86 28.07 30.87 18.97
CA VAL A 86 28.08 29.45 19.36
C VAL A 86 28.25 29.33 20.86
N ASN A 87 29.22 30.08 21.41
CA ASN A 87 29.41 30.30 22.84
C ASN A 87 30.31 31.52 23.07
N SER A 88 30.82 31.71 24.29
CA SER A 88 31.69 32.85 24.63
C SER A 88 33.02 32.89 23.87
N HIS A 89 33.39 31.81 23.21
CA HIS A 89 34.68 31.65 22.55
C HIS A 89 34.60 31.61 21.02
N LEU A 90 33.41 31.36 20.45
CA LEU A 90 33.22 31.21 19.01
C LEU A 90 31.93 31.89 18.54
N THR A 91 32.06 32.68 17.47
CA THR A 91 30.94 33.11 16.61
C THR A 91 31.11 32.48 15.24
N LEU A 92 30.06 31.88 14.68
CA LEU A 92 30.09 31.28 13.34
C LEU A 92 29.14 31.98 12.39
N GLN A 93 29.60 32.17 11.15
CA GLN A 93 28.75 32.56 10.03
C GLN A 93 28.79 31.50 8.93
N LEU A 94 27.66 30.83 8.71
CA LEU A 94 27.46 29.94 7.57
C LEU A 94 27.09 30.75 6.34
N GLN A 95 27.80 30.59 5.23
CA GLN A 95 27.48 31.33 4.00
C GLN A 95 26.23 30.80 3.27
N SER A 96 25.76 29.61 3.63
CA SER A 96 24.51 29.02 3.10
C SER A 96 23.80 28.23 4.20
N ALA A 97 22.47 28.31 4.20
CA ALA A 97 21.59 27.55 5.10
C ALA A 97 21.44 26.07 4.69
N SER A 98 22.11 25.67 3.61
CA SER A 98 22.07 24.32 3.03
C SER A 98 23.48 23.83 2.68
N ALA A 99 24.49 24.32 3.40
CA ALA A 99 25.89 23.91 3.21
C ALA A 99 26.31 22.80 4.17
N PHE A 100 25.48 22.47 5.16
CA PHE A 100 25.83 21.50 6.20
C PHE A 100 24.60 20.65 6.51
N GLU A 101 24.81 19.35 6.53
CA GLU A 101 23.80 18.35 6.88
C GLU A 101 24.04 17.82 8.29
N ASN A 102 25.30 17.73 8.74
CA ASN A 102 25.63 17.05 9.99
C ASN A 102 26.19 18.02 11.04
N LEU A 103 25.74 17.86 12.28
CA LEU A 103 26.18 18.64 13.42
C LEU A 103 26.37 17.75 14.64
N VAL A 104 27.59 17.79 15.20
CA VAL A 104 27.97 17.01 16.39
C VAL A 104 28.40 17.99 17.50
N GLY A 105 27.81 17.85 18.68
CA GLY A 105 28.06 18.60 19.90
C GLY A 105 29.29 18.14 20.70
N GLY A 106 29.49 18.75 21.86
CA GLY A 106 30.58 18.50 22.82
C GLY A 106 30.16 17.67 24.03
N GLU A 107 30.78 17.88 25.20
CA GLU A 107 30.36 17.24 26.46
C GLU A 107 29.54 18.17 27.38
N GLY A 108 29.09 19.32 26.86
CA GLY A 108 28.26 20.29 27.60
C GLY A 108 26.83 20.32 27.08
N ASP A 109 25.93 21.00 27.80
CA ASP A 109 24.51 21.10 27.45
C ASP A 109 24.29 21.89 26.15
N ASP A 110 24.13 21.19 25.04
CA ASP A 110 24.12 21.76 23.69
C ASP A 110 22.71 22.04 23.15
N LEU A 111 22.59 23.02 22.25
CA LEU A 111 21.39 23.29 21.47
C LEU A 111 21.72 23.18 19.99
N LEU A 112 21.36 22.06 19.38
CA LEU A 112 21.67 21.75 18.00
C LEU A 112 20.38 21.81 17.16
N ILE A 113 20.35 22.71 16.19
CA ILE A 113 19.20 22.93 15.31
C ILE A 113 19.62 22.68 13.87
N GLY A 114 18.95 21.73 13.20
CA GLY A 114 19.11 21.41 11.79
C GLY A 114 18.44 22.43 10.87
N ASN A 115 18.29 22.06 9.61
CA ASN A 115 17.73 22.87 8.55
C ASN A 115 16.66 22.09 7.77
N ALA A 116 16.50 22.37 6.48
CA ALA A 116 15.50 21.70 5.64
C ALA A 116 16.05 20.46 4.91
N LEU A 117 17.33 20.14 5.12
CA LEU A 117 17.98 18.95 4.57
C LEU A 117 17.79 17.78 5.53
N ALA A 118 18.11 16.57 5.08
CA ALA A 118 18.22 15.42 5.98
C ALA A 118 19.46 15.59 6.87
N ASN A 119 19.24 15.96 8.13
CA ASN A 119 20.31 16.27 9.06
C ASN A 119 20.72 15.07 9.92
N LEU A 120 21.97 15.07 10.36
CA LEU A 120 22.44 14.20 11.42
C LEU A 120 22.85 15.01 12.64
N LEU A 121 22.17 14.78 13.76
CA LEU A 121 22.39 15.49 15.01
C LEU A 121 22.85 14.52 16.10
N SER A 122 23.94 14.87 16.79
CA SER A 122 24.46 14.10 17.91
C SER A 122 24.99 15.06 18.98
N GLY A 123 24.34 15.09 20.14
CA GLY A 123 24.74 15.96 21.26
C GLY A 123 26.04 15.53 21.94
N ASN A 124 26.27 14.21 22.03
CA ASN A 124 27.31 13.56 22.84
C ASN A 124 27.00 13.68 24.35
N GLY A 125 27.84 14.36 25.14
CA GLY A 125 27.64 14.44 26.59
C GLY A 125 26.97 15.75 26.98
N GLY A 126 26.21 15.78 28.07
CA GLY A 126 25.47 16.96 28.51
C GLY A 126 23.96 16.69 28.57
N ASP A 127 23.20 17.68 29.02
CA ASP A 127 21.74 17.66 28.84
C ASP A 127 21.40 18.47 27.57
N ASP A 128 21.22 17.77 26.45
CA ASP A 128 21.14 18.41 25.13
C ASP A 128 19.71 18.67 24.65
N GLU A 129 19.55 19.64 23.73
CA GLU A 129 18.31 19.83 22.97
C GLU A 129 18.60 19.75 21.47
N LEU A 130 18.01 18.76 20.81
CA LEU A 130 18.21 18.46 19.39
C LEU A 130 16.92 18.75 18.63
N ARG A 131 17.02 19.47 17.51
CA ARG A 131 15.87 19.83 16.64
C ARG A 131 16.25 19.63 15.18
N GLY A 132 15.59 18.73 14.46
CA GLY A 132 15.90 18.34 13.09
C GLY A 132 15.45 19.39 12.11
N GLY A 133 14.15 19.64 12.01
CA GLY A 133 13.61 20.68 11.13
C GLY A 133 12.43 20.19 10.30
N ILE A 134 12.61 20.18 8.97
CA ILE A 134 11.59 19.69 8.01
C ILE A 134 12.14 18.61 7.06
N GLY A 135 13.38 18.16 7.28
CA GLY A 135 14.02 17.11 6.49
C GLY A 135 13.89 15.76 7.17
N ASN A 136 14.34 14.69 6.51
CA ASN A 136 14.37 13.38 7.15
C ASN A 136 15.60 13.31 8.06
N ASP A 137 15.42 13.62 9.33
CA ASP A 137 16.51 13.86 10.26
C ASP A 137 16.88 12.61 11.06
N THR A 138 18.14 12.51 11.47
CA THR A 138 18.68 11.39 12.26
C THR A 138 19.29 11.92 13.55
N TYR A 139 18.73 11.47 14.68
CA TYR A 139 19.24 11.72 16.01
C TYR A 139 20.08 10.53 16.47
N ARG A 140 21.40 10.71 16.49
CA ARG A 140 22.34 9.63 16.83
C ARG A 140 22.78 9.70 18.28
N PHE A 141 22.73 8.55 18.94
CA PHE A 141 23.21 8.36 20.30
C PHE A 141 24.22 7.20 20.36
N VAL A 142 25.43 7.49 20.85
CA VAL A 142 26.47 6.49 21.07
C VAL A 142 26.64 6.27 22.56
N MET A 143 25.90 5.31 23.11
CA MET A 143 25.80 5.07 24.56
C MET A 143 27.03 4.34 25.14
N ASP A 144 28.23 4.64 24.67
CA ASP A 144 29.49 4.06 25.16
C ASP A 144 30.13 4.91 26.28
N SER A 145 29.59 6.11 26.48
CA SER A 145 29.91 7.06 27.54
C SER A 145 28.63 7.68 28.12
N PRO A 146 28.69 8.33 29.29
CA PRO A 146 27.60 9.16 29.80
C PRO A 146 27.16 10.19 28.74
N LEU A 147 25.89 10.15 28.35
CA LEU A 147 25.29 11.14 27.46
C LEU A 147 24.56 12.18 28.32
N GLY A 148 23.58 11.78 29.14
CA GLY A 148 22.90 12.71 30.05
C GLY A 148 21.39 12.67 29.84
N PHE A 149 20.73 13.82 29.92
CA PHE A 149 19.30 13.95 29.65
C PHE A 149 19.03 14.85 28.44
N ASP A 150 18.61 14.22 27.34
CA ASP A 150 18.43 14.94 26.07
C ASP A 150 16.96 15.09 25.70
N ARG A 151 16.67 16.18 25.00
CA ARG A 151 15.34 16.57 24.55
C ARG A 151 15.31 16.63 23.03
N ILE A 152 14.42 15.86 22.43
CA ILE A 152 14.17 15.89 20.98
C ILE A 152 12.94 16.75 20.71
N VAL A 153 13.09 17.73 19.82
CA VAL A 153 12.03 18.66 19.45
C VAL A 153 11.79 18.60 17.95
N GLU A 154 10.76 17.86 17.57
CA GLU A 154 10.28 17.79 16.19
C GLU A 154 8.96 18.53 15.98
N ASN A 155 8.74 19.01 14.76
CA ASN A 155 7.52 19.71 14.39
C ASN A 155 6.63 18.84 13.48
N ALA A 156 5.33 19.11 13.48
CA ALA A 156 4.40 18.49 12.54
C ALA A 156 4.85 18.70 11.08
N ASN A 157 4.89 17.61 10.31
CA ASN A 157 5.43 17.54 8.95
C ASN A 157 6.97 17.73 8.90
N GLY A 158 7.67 17.26 9.93
CA GLY A 158 9.12 17.30 10.09
C GLY A 158 9.88 16.46 9.06
N GLY A 159 9.25 15.46 8.45
CA GLY A 159 9.95 14.53 7.56
C GLY A 159 9.64 13.10 7.99
N SER A 160 10.52 12.17 7.63
CA SER A 160 10.58 10.85 8.26
C SER A 160 11.86 10.77 9.07
N ASP A 161 11.71 10.86 10.39
CA ASP A 161 12.80 11.08 11.31
C ASP A 161 13.23 9.78 12.00
N THR A 162 14.49 9.69 12.38
CA THR A 162 15.12 8.47 12.88
C THR A 162 15.81 8.70 14.21
N LEU A 163 15.53 7.82 15.17
CA LEU A 163 16.33 7.65 16.38
C LEU A 163 17.33 6.50 16.17
N ASP A 164 18.63 6.81 16.20
CA ASP A 164 19.71 5.89 15.80
C ASP A 164 20.65 5.56 16.97
N PHE A 165 20.61 4.30 17.43
CA PHE A 165 21.51 3.73 18.44
C PHE A 165 22.54 2.76 17.85
N SER A 166 22.63 2.63 16.53
CA SER A 166 23.38 1.58 15.82
C SER A 166 24.88 1.53 16.11
N GLN A 167 25.44 2.63 16.59
CA GLN A 167 26.86 2.76 16.93
C GLN A 167 27.19 2.41 18.39
N SER A 168 26.18 2.16 19.23
CA SER A 168 26.36 1.80 20.64
C SER A 168 26.92 0.37 20.77
N THR A 169 27.93 0.20 21.62
CA THR A 169 28.61 -1.08 21.88
C THR A 169 28.63 -1.49 23.35
N ALA A 170 28.25 -0.59 24.26
CA ALA A 170 28.26 -0.84 25.70
C ALA A 170 26.85 -1.04 26.33
N HIS A 171 25.81 -0.41 25.77
CA HIS A 171 24.45 -0.47 26.30
C HIS A 171 23.43 -0.62 25.17
N GLY A 172 22.40 -1.45 25.40
CA GLY A 172 21.20 -1.47 24.57
C GLY A 172 20.22 -0.36 24.96
N ALA A 173 19.33 -0.01 24.04
CA ALA A 173 18.34 1.06 24.18
C ALA A 173 16.99 0.52 24.67
N THR A 174 16.33 1.25 25.57
CA THR A 174 14.92 1.05 25.93
C THR A 174 14.13 2.31 25.61
N VAL A 175 13.36 2.31 24.52
CA VAL A 175 12.64 3.50 24.04
C VAL A 175 11.19 3.17 23.76
N ASN A 176 10.30 4.09 24.13
CA ASN A 176 8.90 4.10 23.75
C ASN A 176 8.51 5.47 23.17
N LEU A 177 8.18 5.52 21.88
CA LEU A 177 7.80 6.76 21.19
C LEU A 177 6.45 7.31 21.65
N GLY A 178 5.56 6.45 22.15
CA GLY A 178 4.28 6.87 22.73
C GLY A 178 4.37 7.68 24.05
N PHE A 179 5.56 7.86 24.62
CA PHE A 179 5.75 8.56 25.90
C PHE A 179 6.43 9.94 25.79
N ALA A 180 5.69 11.00 26.12
CA ALA A 180 6.21 12.38 26.16
C ALA A 180 6.97 12.72 27.46
N SER A 181 6.87 11.85 28.47
CA SER A 181 7.60 12.01 29.72
C SER A 181 9.05 11.57 29.56
N ARG A 182 9.95 12.19 30.34
CA ARG A 182 11.33 11.70 30.48
C ARG A 182 11.35 10.20 30.75
N GLN A 183 12.04 9.46 29.90
CA GLN A 183 12.19 8.01 29.94
C GLN A 183 13.67 7.65 30.01
N SER A 184 13.98 6.56 30.73
CA SER A 184 15.35 6.08 30.84
C SER A 184 15.64 5.12 29.71
N VAL A 185 16.55 5.52 28.82
CA VAL A 185 16.92 4.74 27.63
C VAL A 185 18.00 3.73 27.97
N SER A 186 18.96 4.14 28.79
CA SER A 186 19.96 3.25 29.38
C SER A 186 20.46 3.85 30.70
N SER A 187 21.46 3.23 31.32
CA SER A 187 22.11 3.82 32.50
C SER A 187 22.90 5.12 32.22
N VAL A 188 23.09 5.47 30.94
CA VAL A 188 23.88 6.63 30.52
C VAL A 188 23.08 7.68 29.74
N LEU A 189 21.82 7.41 29.40
CA LEU A 189 20.96 8.29 28.62
C LEU A 189 19.51 8.25 29.14
N ASP A 190 18.96 9.42 29.41
CA ASP A 190 17.53 9.65 29.51
C ASP A 190 17.08 10.51 28.32
N LEU A 191 15.90 10.22 27.75
CA LEU A 191 15.32 11.01 26.66
C LEU A 191 13.96 11.59 27.02
N GLN A 192 13.64 12.73 26.43
CA GLN A 192 12.28 13.27 26.37
C GLN A 192 11.93 13.75 24.97
N PHE A 193 10.83 13.21 24.43
CA PHE A 193 10.20 13.74 23.23
C PHE A 193 9.30 14.92 23.61
N VAL A 194 9.60 16.12 23.09
CA VAL A 194 8.81 17.32 23.40
C VAL A 194 7.45 17.30 22.70
N ASN A 195 7.41 16.75 21.48
CA ASN A 195 6.19 16.51 20.71
C ASN A 195 6.13 15.02 20.35
N LEU A 196 4.94 14.42 20.44
CA LEU A 196 4.71 13.00 20.09
C LEU A 196 4.32 12.83 18.62
N GLY A 197 4.49 11.63 18.08
CA GLY A 197 4.08 11.29 16.72
C GLY A 197 4.87 12.06 15.65
N GLN A 198 6.16 12.29 15.91
CA GLN A 198 7.05 13.00 14.99
C GLN A 198 8.36 12.24 14.72
N ILE A 199 8.50 11.02 15.25
CA ILE A 199 9.64 10.16 14.96
C ILE A 199 9.05 8.87 14.41
N GLU A 200 9.40 8.51 13.19
CA GLU A 200 8.81 7.36 12.51
C GLU A 200 9.74 6.14 12.57
N ASN A 201 11.06 6.34 12.73
CA ASN A 201 12.03 5.26 12.62
C ASN A 201 12.83 5.06 13.92
N LEU A 202 12.99 3.80 14.33
CA LEU A 202 13.84 3.37 15.44
C LEU A 202 14.90 2.39 14.94
N THR A 203 16.17 2.69 15.19
CA THR A 203 17.29 1.76 14.94
C THR A 203 18.02 1.46 16.24
N GLY A 204 18.01 0.19 16.65
CA GLY A 204 18.70 -0.37 17.80
C GLY A 204 20.22 -0.46 17.62
N SER A 205 20.87 -0.96 18.66
CA SER A 205 22.29 -1.25 18.77
C SER A 205 22.60 -2.70 18.37
N ARG A 206 23.83 -3.19 18.59
CA ARG A 206 24.14 -4.64 18.45
C ARG A 206 24.02 -5.40 19.78
N LEU A 207 23.20 -4.90 20.69
CA LEU A 207 22.94 -5.43 22.01
C LEU A 207 21.43 -5.58 22.19
N ALA A 208 21.00 -6.27 23.25
CA ALA A 208 19.57 -6.43 23.54
C ALA A 208 18.87 -5.07 23.75
N ASP A 209 18.00 -4.71 22.81
CA ASP A 209 17.21 -3.50 22.82
C ASP A 209 15.73 -3.77 23.13
N SER A 210 15.02 -2.73 23.56
CA SER A 210 13.58 -2.71 23.75
C SER A 210 13.03 -1.47 23.07
N LEU A 211 12.51 -1.62 21.87
CA LEU A 211 12.08 -0.53 21.00
C LEU A 211 10.58 -0.60 20.81
N THR A 212 9.88 0.47 21.18
CA THR A 212 8.44 0.60 21.00
C THR A 212 8.09 1.85 20.21
N GLY A 213 7.32 1.69 19.16
CA GLY A 213 6.73 2.75 18.35
C GLY A 213 5.62 3.54 19.05
N ASP A 214 4.77 4.16 18.26
CA ASP A 214 3.60 4.91 18.71
C ASP A 214 2.32 4.52 17.95
N GLY A 215 1.45 5.46 17.60
CA GLY A 215 0.18 5.18 16.92
C GLY A 215 0.23 5.44 15.41
N LEU A 216 1.42 5.73 14.89
CA LEU A 216 1.70 6.01 13.49
C LEU A 216 2.42 4.81 12.86
N ALA A 217 2.55 4.82 11.53
CA ALA A 217 3.38 3.85 10.84
C ALA A 217 4.86 4.04 11.21
N ASN A 218 5.41 3.13 11.99
CA ASN A 218 6.79 3.12 12.42
C ASN A 218 7.61 2.07 11.66
N ARG A 219 8.92 2.35 11.52
CA ARG A 219 9.90 1.39 11.02
C ARG A 219 10.94 1.10 12.08
N ILE A 220 11.01 -0.16 12.50
CA ILE A 220 11.81 -0.60 13.64
C ILE A 220 12.86 -1.61 13.17
N THR A 221 14.11 -1.39 13.55
CA THR A 221 15.24 -2.30 13.28
C THR A 221 16.00 -2.56 14.58
N GLY A 222 16.07 -3.80 15.05
CA GLY A 222 16.87 -4.17 16.23
C GLY A 222 18.38 -4.24 15.97
N LEU A 223 18.77 -4.69 14.77
CA LEU A 223 20.14 -5.12 14.42
C LEU A 223 20.52 -6.43 15.11
N GLY A 224 21.45 -6.45 16.07
CA GLY A 224 21.89 -7.70 16.70
C GLY A 224 21.60 -7.65 18.18
N GLY A 225 21.31 -8.78 18.81
CA GLY A 225 20.91 -8.76 20.21
C GLY A 225 19.92 -9.85 20.50
N ASP A 226 19.28 -9.79 21.66
CA ASP A 226 18.00 -10.48 21.82
C ASP A 226 16.99 -9.36 22.05
N ASP A 227 16.33 -8.91 20.98
CA ASP A 227 15.60 -7.64 20.99
C ASP A 227 14.10 -7.82 21.28
N TYR A 228 13.49 -6.78 21.84
CA TYR A 228 12.03 -6.65 21.93
C TYR A 228 11.57 -5.48 21.07
N LEU A 229 10.83 -5.77 20.00
CA LEU A 229 10.34 -4.79 19.03
C LEU A 229 8.81 -4.74 19.08
N ALA A 230 8.23 -3.56 19.19
CA ALA A 230 6.78 -3.36 19.19
C ALA A 230 6.41 -2.10 18.41
N GLY A 231 5.51 -2.18 17.44
CA GLY A 231 5.02 -1.06 16.63
C GLY A 231 4.00 -0.24 17.39
N ALA A 232 3.18 -0.95 18.17
CA ALA A 232 2.08 -0.49 19.01
C ALA A 232 0.78 -0.32 18.22
N GLY A 233 0.61 0.70 17.39
CA GLY A 233 -0.49 0.69 16.44
C GLY A 233 -0.19 1.55 15.24
N GLY A 234 -0.85 1.28 14.12
CA GLY A 234 -0.45 1.86 12.83
C GLY A 234 0.03 0.76 11.92
N ASN A 235 0.53 1.09 10.73
CA ASN A 235 1.03 0.08 9.81
C ASN A 235 2.56 0.03 9.94
N ASP A 236 3.04 -0.89 10.77
CA ASP A 236 4.42 -0.93 11.21
C ASP A 236 5.28 -1.86 10.34
N VAL A 237 6.57 -1.55 10.25
CA VAL A 237 7.56 -2.33 9.49
C VAL A 237 8.71 -2.74 10.39
N TYR A 238 8.92 -4.04 10.52
CA TYR A 238 10.05 -4.63 11.22
C TYR A 238 11.09 -5.11 10.21
N LEU A 239 12.23 -4.42 10.16
CA LEU A 239 13.29 -4.75 9.21
C LEU A 239 14.30 -5.71 9.82
N PHE A 240 14.61 -6.77 9.07
CA PHE A 240 15.63 -7.75 9.41
C PHE A 240 16.63 -7.98 8.25
N ASP A 241 17.92 -7.87 8.56
CA ASP A 241 19.01 -8.38 7.70
C ASP A 241 19.58 -9.67 8.31
N ALA A 242 18.96 -10.79 7.99
CA ALA A 242 19.32 -12.08 8.57
C ALA A 242 20.62 -12.68 7.97
N ASP A 243 21.34 -11.94 7.12
CA ASP A 243 22.74 -12.25 6.80
C ASP A 243 23.66 -11.96 8.00
N LEU A 244 23.23 -11.06 8.90
CA LEU A 244 23.91 -10.70 10.14
C LEU A 244 23.39 -11.53 11.33
N PRO A 245 24.19 -11.72 12.40
CA PRO A 245 23.78 -12.45 13.60
C PRO A 245 22.79 -11.62 14.43
N LEU A 246 21.50 -11.70 14.07
CA LEU A 246 20.42 -10.96 14.72
C LEU A 246 20.18 -11.46 16.15
N GLY A 247 20.25 -12.77 16.40
CA GLY A 247 20.05 -13.35 17.73
C GLY A 247 18.62 -13.84 17.95
N PHE A 248 18.00 -13.58 19.11
CA PHE A 248 16.60 -13.95 19.38
C PHE A 248 15.71 -12.74 19.66
N ASP A 249 14.90 -12.42 18.66
CA ASP A 249 14.04 -11.25 18.71
C ASP A 249 12.60 -11.66 19.04
N THR A 250 11.94 -10.83 19.83
CA THR A 250 10.52 -10.89 20.10
C THR A 250 9.87 -9.68 19.46
N VAL A 251 8.96 -9.93 18.53
CA VAL A 251 8.13 -8.90 17.92
C VAL A 251 6.74 -8.97 18.54
N PHE A 252 6.19 -7.84 18.94
CA PHE A 252 4.90 -7.73 19.59
C PHE A 252 4.00 -6.76 18.84
N GLU A 253 2.84 -7.24 18.40
CA GLU A 253 1.79 -6.38 17.83
C GLU A 253 0.46 -6.52 18.54
N VAL A 254 -0.30 -5.44 18.59
CA VAL A 254 -1.62 -5.43 19.23
C VAL A 254 -2.68 -5.86 18.22
N ALA A 255 -3.52 -6.82 18.60
CA ALA A 255 -4.55 -7.31 17.71
C ALA A 255 -5.57 -6.23 17.30
N GLY A 256 -5.69 -5.98 15.99
CA GLY A 256 -6.60 -5.09 15.30
C GLY A 256 -6.02 -3.71 14.96
N ASP A 257 -4.76 -3.44 15.32
CA ASP A 257 -4.17 -2.10 15.25
C ASP A 257 -3.26 -1.91 14.01
N GLY A 258 -3.84 -1.98 12.82
CA GLY A 258 -3.15 -1.65 11.56
C GLY A 258 -2.89 -2.86 10.66
N ILE A 259 -1.91 -2.72 9.77
CA ILE A 259 -1.46 -3.77 8.83
C ILE A 259 0.06 -3.79 8.85
N ASP A 260 0.62 -4.83 9.46
CA ASP A 260 2.04 -4.85 9.83
C ASP A 260 2.86 -5.77 8.95
N LEU A 261 4.14 -5.43 8.78
CA LEU A 261 5.07 -6.10 7.87
C LEU A 261 6.33 -6.60 8.59
N LEU A 262 6.60 -7.90 8.45
CA LEU A 262 7.94 -8.46 8.65
C LEU A 262 8.73 -8.38 7.34
N ASP A 263 9.79 -7.56 7.31
CA ASP A 263 10.56 -7.26 6.11
C ASP A 263 11.98 -7.85 6.18
N TYR A 264 12.22 -8.90 5.39
CA TYR A 264 13.54 -9.51 5.18
C TYR A 264 14.18 -9.11 3.84
N SER A 265 13.67 -8.09 3.14
CA SER A 265 14.13 -7.71 1.80
C SER A 265 15.62 -7.38 1.70
N THR A 266 16.25 -7.01 2.81
CA THR A 266 17.70 -6.76 2.90
C THR A 266 18.56 -8.02 3.02
N THR A 267 17.95 -9.17 3.34
CA THR A 267 18.64 -10.46 3.49
C THR A 267 18.99 -11.03 2.11
N ALA A 268 20.28 -11.09 1.75
CA ALA A 268 20.69 -11.40 0.39
C ALA A 268 21.39 -12.76 0.24
N SER A 269 21.93 -13.33 1.32
CA SER A 269 22.91 -14.43 1.27
C SER A 269 22.37 -15.73 1.84
N VAL A 270 21.41 -15.68 2.76
CA VAL A 270 20.76 -16.84 3.37
C VAL A 270 19.26 -16.83 3.12
N SER A 271 18.62 -18.01 3.15
CA SER A 271 17.16 -18.11 3.12
C SER A 271 16.56 -17.88 4.50
N VAL A 272 15.28 -17.51 4.51
CA VAL A 272 14.46 -17.32 5.71
C VAL A 272 13.31 -18.31 5.73
N VAL A 273 12.99 -18.82 6.92
CA VAL A 273 11.83 -19.68 7.18
C VAL A 273 10.98 -19.03 8.26
N VAL A 274 9.81 -18.51 7.91
CA VAL A 274 8.94 -17.78 8.85
C VAL A 274 7.52 -18.27 8.73
N ASP A 275 6.88 -18.46 9.89
CA ASP A 275 5.48 -18.82 10.03
C ASP A 275 4.78 -17.82 10.94
N LEU A 276 3.89 -16.99 10.37
CA LEU A 276 3.17 -15.93 11.07
C LEU A 276 2.19 -16.48 12.13
N ALA A 277 1.81 -17.75 12.07
CA ALA A 277 0.94 -18.37 13.08
C ALA A 277 1.71 -18.91 14.30
N VAL A 278 3.04 -18.96 14.23
CA VAL A 278 3.87 -19.52 15.31
C VAL A 278 4.23 -18.42 16.31
N ALA A 279 3.46 -18.38 17.40
CA ALA A 279 3.65 -17.39 18.46
C ALA A 279 4.81 -17.71 19.44
N THR A 280 5.34 -18.92 19.37
CA THR A 280 6.51 -19.33 20.15
C THR A 280 7.80 -19.10 19.36
N GLN A 281 8.96 -19.20 20.02
CA GLN A 281 10.24 -19.11 19.33
C GLN A 281 10.33 -20.11 18.15
N GLN A 282 10.53 -19.56 16.95
CA GLN A 282 10.82 -20.26 15.70
C GLN A 282 12.24 -19.94 15.24
N ALA A 283 12.84 -20.84 14.46
CA ALA A 283 14.16 -20.63 13.88
C ALA A 283 13.99 -20.10 12.46
N VAL A 284 14.42 -18.86 12.21
CA VAL A 284 14.34 -18.24 10.89
C VAL A 284 15.47 -18.75 10.00
N ASN A 285 16.70 -18.70 10.53
CA ASN A 285 17.88 -19.34 9.96
C ASN A 285 18.95 -19.53 11.05
N ALA A 286 20.22 -19.72 10.67
CA ALA A 286 21.32 -19.89 11.63
C ALA A 286 21.65 -18.64 12.45
N ASN A 287 21.28 -17.46 11.94
CA ASN A 287 21.59 -16.16 12.52
C ASN A 287 20.43 -15.54 13.32
N HIS A 288 19.19 -15.98 13.07
CA HIS A 288 17.99 -15.36 13.64
C HIS A 288 17.00 -16.41 14.17
N ARG A 289 16.54 -16.19 15.40
CA ARG A 289 15.36 -16.83 16.00
C ARG A 289 14.34 -15.75 16.30
N LEU A 290 13.06 -16.05 16.12
CA LEU A 290 11.99 -15.07 16.20
C LEU A 290 10.85 -15.60 17.07
N ALA A 291 10.22 -14.75 17.87
CA ALA A 291 8.91 -15.00 18.47
C ALA A 291 7.96 -13.88 18.09
N LEU A 292 6.79 -14.25 17.56
CA LEU A 292 5.73 -13.32 17.16
C LEU A 292 4.66 -13.34 18.25
N THR A 293 4.37 -12.20 18.86
CA THR A 293 3.46 -12.15 20.01
C THR A 293 2.40 -11.08 19.82
N GLY A 294 1.27 -11.23 20.51
CA GLY A 294 0.22 -10.22 20.54
C GLY A 294 -0.89 -10.37 19.48
N GLY A 295 -0.59 -10.94 18.30
CA GLY A 295 -1.58 -11.68 17.50
C GLY A 295 -1.74 -11.34 16.03
N ASP A 296 -1.18 -10.23 15.53
CA ASP A 296 -1.55 -9.67 14.23
C ASP A 296 -0.32 -9.34 13.40
N PHE A 297 -0.10 -10.12 12.36
CA PHE A 297 0.89 -9.83 11.33
C PHE A 297 0.24 -10.23 10.01
N GLU A 298 0.03 -9.25 9.14
CA GLU A 298 -0.64 -9.46 7.87
C GLU A 298 0.39 -9.68 6.77
N ASN A 299 1.54 -9.00 6.82
CA ASN A 299 2.45 -8.98 5.68
C ASN A 299 3.82 -9.58 6.00
N ILE A 300 4.39 -10.23 4.99
CA ILE A 300 5.77 -10.71 5.04
C ILE A 300 6.46 -10.56 3.69
N THR A 301 7.69 -10.04 3.74
CA THR A 301 8.60 -9.97 2.60
C THR A 301 9.83 -10.82 2.87
N GLY A 302 10.15 -11.75 1.96
CA GLY A 302 11.35 -12.57 1.96
C GLY A 302 12.60 -11.83 1.48
N GLY A 303 13.72 -12.54 1.49
CA GLY A 303 15.02 -12.09 1.02
C GLY A 303 15.27 -12.44 -0.44
N SER A 304 16.56 -12.63 -0.78
CA SER A 304 17.00 -12.97 -2.15
C SER A 304 17.42 -14.44 -2.31
N LYS A 305 16.88 -15.34 -1.50
CA LYS A 305 17.17 -16.78 -1.52
C LYS A 305 15.86 -17.55 -1.48
N ASN A 306 15.95 -18.88 -1.52
CA ASN A 306 14.78 -19.75 -1.53
C ASN A 306 14.09 -19.74 -0.17
N ASP A 307 13.13 -18.86 0.00
CA ASP A 307 12.49 -18.60 1.28
C ASP A 307 11.27 -19.49 1.48
N THR A 308 10.88 -19.70 2.74
CA THR A 308 9.67 -20.44 3.09
C THR A 308 8.85 -19.57 4.04
N LEU A 309 7.79 -18.98 3.51
CA LEU A 309 6.95 -18.01 4.19
C LEU A 309 5.55 -18.63 4.36
N SER A 310 5.05 -18.65 5.59
CA SER A 310 3.71 -19.14 5.91
C SER A 310 2.90 -18.09 6.66
N GLY A 311 1.67 -17.87 6.21
CA GLY A 311 0.69 -16.95 6.77
C GLY A 311 0.01 -17.49 8.02
N ASN A 312 -1.05 -16.82 8.45
CA ASN A 312 -1.83 -17.19 9.61
C ASN A 312 -3.30 -17.48 9.26
N HIS A 313 -4.25 -16.77 9.86
CA HIS A 313 -5.68 -16.92 9.60
C HIS A 313 -6.32 -15.60 9.14
N LEU A 314 -5.50 -14.55 9.04
CA LEU A 314 -5.83 -13.22 8.59
C LEU A 314 -5.52 -13.13 7.08
N ALA A 315 -6.02 -12.09 6.43
CA ALA A 315 -5.64 -11.79 5.05
C ALA A 315 -4.17 -11.38 5.00
N ASN A 316 -3.30 -12.23 4.43
CA ASN A 316 -1.87 -11.99 4.38
C ASN A 316 -1.39 -11.50 3.01
N THR A 317 -0.41 -10.58 2.99
CA THR A 317 0.33 -10.25 1.75
C THR A 317 1.74 -10.82 1.78
N PHE A 318 2.09 -11.61 0.77
CA PHE A 318 3.40 -12.20 0.59
C PHE A 318 4.17 -11.53 -0.54
N VAL A 319 5.45 -11.25 -0.28
CA VAL A 319 6.46 -10.97 -1.32
C VAL A 319 7.60 -11.95 -1.11
N GLY A 320 7.78 -12.95 -1.99
CA GLY A 320 8.88 -13.90 -1.88
C GLY A 320 10.24 -13.25 -2.11
N GLY A 321 10.36 -12.48 -3.20
CA GLY A 321 11.61 -11.87 -3.63
C GLY A 321 12.30 -12.71 -4.73
N PRO A 322 13.59 -12.48 -4.99
CA PRO A 322 14.39 -13.39 -5.81
C PRO A 322 14.64 -14.72 -5.07
N GLY A 323 14.39 -15.86 -5.69
CA GLY A 323 14.51 -17.15 -5.05
C GLY A 323 13.68 -18.22 -5.73
N ASN A 324 13.72 -19.43 -5.19
CA ASN A 324 12.63 -20.38 -5.45
C ASN A 324 11.85 -20.47 -4.15
N ASP A 325 10.82 -19.67 -4.02
CA ASP A 325 10.15 -19.45 -2.75
C ASP A 325 8.97 -20.40 -2.57
N LEU A 326 8.70 -20.75 -1.31
CA LEU A 326 7.52 -21.48 -0.90
C LEU A 326 6.64 -20.55 -0.06
N LEU A 327 5.50 -20.16 -0.61
CA LEU A 327 4.56 -19.22 0.00
C LEU A 327 3.27 -19.99 0.36
N THR A 328 2.82 -19.92 1.60
CA THR A 328 1.65 -20.68 2.10
C THR A 328 0.73 -19.80 2.93
N GLY A 329 -0.43 -19.39 2.42
CA GLY A 329 -1.32 -18.42 3.06
C GLY A 329 -2.17 -19.03 4.18
N ARG A 330 -2.92 -20.10 3.85
CA ARG A 330 -3.77 -20.94 4.74
C ARG A 330 -5.24 -20.53 4.72
N ASN A 331 -5.65 -19.70 5.68
CA ASN A 331 -6.98 -19.14 5.79
C ASN A 331 -6.81 -17.62 5.79
N GLY A 332 -7.85 -16.90 5.39
CA GLY A 332 -7.74 -15.48 5.09
C GLY A 332 -7.84 -15.28 3.59
N ASP A 333 -8.04 -14.03 3.18
CA ASP A 333 -8.03 -13.64 1.77
C ASP A 333 -6.59 -13.22 1.44
N ASP A 334 -5.76 -14.17 0.99
CA ASP A 334 -4.32 -14.00 0.88
C ASP A 334 -3.91 -13.44 -0.49
N VAL A 335 -2.89 -12.58 -0.52
CA VAL A 335 -2.35 -11.97 -1.75
C VAL A 335 -0.86 -12.29 -1.92
N TYR A 336 -0.53 -12.90 -3.05
CA TYR A 336 0.83 -13.21 -3.46
C TYR A 336 1.32 -12.19 -4.49
N SER A 337 2.21 -11.30 -4.08
CA SER A 337 2.66 -10.16 -4.86
C SER A 337 4.01 -10.42 -5.53
N PHE A 338 4.06 -10.16 -6.84
CA PHE A 338 5.22 -10.40 -7.68
C PHE A 338 5.58 -9.15 -8.48
N ASN A 339 6.87 -8.77 -8.45
CA ASN A 339 7.42 -7.85 -9.44
C ASN A 339 8.04 -8.65 -10.58
N ALA A 340 7.25 -8.90 -11.63
CA ALA A 340 7.63 -9.77 -12.75
C ALA A 340 8.78 -9.21 -13.60
N ALA A 341 9.20 -7.96 -13.38
CA ALA A 341 10.38 -7.37 -14.01
C ALA A 341 11.71 -7.77 -13.31
N MET A 342 11.64 -8.30 -12.08
CA MET A 342 12.80 -8.82 -11.35
C MET A 342 13.00 -10.31 -11.63
N GLN A 343 14.24 -10.79 -11.47
CA GLN A 343 14.54 -12.23 -11.58
C GLN A 343 14.04 -12.96 -10.34
N LEU A 344 12.77 -13.36 -10.36
CA LEU A 344 12.12 -14.02 -9.23
C LEU A 344 12.59 -15.46 -9.11
N GLY A 345 12.48 -16.30 -10.14
CA GLY A 345 12.96 -17.69 -10.08
C GLY A 345 11.81 -18.67 -10.26
N SER A 346 11.70 -19.67 -9.37
CA SER A 346 10.67 -20.71 -9.45
C SER A 346 9.92 -20.85 -8.13
N ASP A 347 8.78 -20.19 -8.04
CA ASP A 347 8.02 -20.08 -6.81
C ASP A 347 6.87 -21.09 -6.75
N THR A 348 6.51 -21.47 -5.53
CA THR A 348 5.38 -22.35 -5.23
C THR A 348 4.44 -21.65 -4.27
N VAL A 349 3.19 -21.49 -4.71
CA VAL A 349 2.08 -20.96 -3.89
C VAL A 349 1.24 -22.13 -3.41
N VAL A 350 1.01 -22.19 -2.10
CA VAL A 350 0.26 -23.25 -1.45
C VAL A 350 -0.95 -22.68 -0.74
N GLU A 351 -2.11 -22.93 -1.34
CA GLU A 351 -3.41 -22.59 -0.75
C GLU A 351 -4.30 -23.79 -0.49
N THR A 352 -5.39 -23.52 0.25
CA THR A 352 -6.48 -24.46 0.50
C THR A 352 -7.79 -23.98 -0.13
N SER A 353 -8.62 -24.89 -0.66
CA SER A 353 -9.89 -24.56 -1.32
C SER A 353 -11.00 -24.06 -0.37
N THR A 354 -10.67 -23.72 0.87
CA THR A 354 -11.60 -23.22 1.90
C THR A 354 -10.98 -22.05 2.69
N GLY A 355 -9.85 -21.50 2.20
CA GLY A 355 -9.01 -20.52 2.91
C GLY A 355 -9.60 -19.12 2.93
N GLY A 356 -10.18 -18.69 1.81
CA GLY A 356 -10.72 -17.35 1.61
C GLY A 356 -10.85 -17.10 0.12
N SER A 357 -10.77 -15.83 -0.29
CA SER A 357 -10.61 -15.41 -1.69
C SER A 357 -9.17 -14.96 -1.91
N ASP A 358 -8.37 -15.83 -2.49
CA ASP A 358 -6.93 -15.70 -2.62
C ASP A 358 -6.54 -15.13 -4.00
N GLY A 359 -5.42 -14.42 -4.07
CA GLY A 359 -5.05 -13.65 -5.24
C GLY A 359 -3.57 -13.67 -5.62
N LEU A 360 -3.30 -13.71 -6.93
CA LEU A 360 -1.99 -13.41 -7.50
C LEU A 360 -1.97 -11.95 -7.98
N SER A 361 -0.96 -11.19 -7.58
CA SER A 361 -0.84 -9.78 -7.98
C SER A 361 0.51 -9.50 -8.65
N PHE A 362 0.45 -8.96 -9.86
CA PHE A 362 1.60 -8.49 -10.63
C PHE A 362 1.67 -6.96 -10.70
N ALA A 363 0.85 -6.26 -9.92
CA ALA A 363 0.72 -4.80 -9.92
C ALA A 363 2.01 -4.06 -9.50
N ALA A 364 2.93 -4.73 -8.79
CA ALA A 364 4.24 -4.19 -8.44
C ALA A 364 5.20 -4.10 -9.65
N THR A 365 4.85 -4.70 -10.78
CA THR A 365 5.64 -4.69 -12.02
C THR A 365 5.58 -3.31 -12.67
N THR A 366 6.74 -2.70 -12.97
CA THR A 366 6.79 -1.35 -13.56
C THR A 366 7.12 -1.32 -15.05
N SER A 367 7.48 -2.48 -15.63
CA SER A 367 7.90 -2.57 -17.03
C SER A 367 6.84 -3.23 -17.90
N SER A 368 6.36 -2.54 -18.93
CA SER A 368 5.43 -3.09 -19.92
C SER A 368 6.01 -4.21 -20.79
N SER A 369 7.33 -4.46 -20.69
CA SER A 369 7.97 -5.60 -21.35
C SER A 369 7.86 -6.89 -20.55
N ALA A 370 7.43 -6.83 -19.29
CA ALA A 370 7.36 -7.95 -18.36
C ALA A 370 5.95 -8.55 -18.32
N ALA A 371 5.34 -8.75 -19.49
CA ALA A 371 4.01 -9.35 -19.61
C ALA A 371 3.98 -10.75 -18.99
N VAL A 372 2.83 -11.11 -18.41
CA VAL A 372 2.62 -12.37 -17.68
C VAL A 372 1.60 -13.27 -18.37
N VAL A 373 1.82 -14.57 -18.29
CA VAL A 373 0.87 -15.60 -18.72
C VAL A 373 0.53 -16.48 -17.52
N VAL A 374 -0.71 -16.40 -17.05
CA VAL A 374 -1.18 -17.09 -15.84
C VAL A 374 -2.34 -18.02 -16.20
N ASP A 375 -2.29 -19.25 -15.71
CA ASP A 375 -3.38 -20.22 -15.79
C ASP A 375 -3.69 -20.78 -14.40
N LEU A 376 -4.79 -20.31 -13.80
CA LEU A 376 -5.23 -20.74 -12.47
C LEU A 376 -5.74 -22.19 -12.47
N GLY A 377 -6.13 -22.72 -13.63
CA GLY A 377 -6.56 -24.11 -13.81
C GLY A 377 -5.41 -25.11 -13.87
N SER A 378 -4.15 -24.66 -13.74
CA SER A 378 -2.96 -25.50 -13.83
C SER A 378 -2.14 -25.52 -12.54
N SER A 379 -1.98 -26.71 -11.97
CA SER A 379 -1.01 -27.00 -10.90
C SER A 379 0.36 -27.47 -11.41
N ALA A 380 0.54 -27.56 -12.73
CA ALA A 380 1.86 -27.80 -13.31
C ALA A 380 2.69 -26.51 -13.29
N ALA A 381 4.02 -26.64 -13.19
CA ALA A 381 4.94 -25.50 -13.27
C ALA A 381 4.71 -24.73 -14.58
N GLN A 382 4.27 -23.48 -14.46
CA GLN A 382 3.90 -22.59 -15.55
C GLN A 382 4.95 -21.48 -15.68
N SER A 383 5.41 -21.23 -16.91
CA SER A 383 6.34 -20.13 -17.19
C SER A 383 5.53 -18.85 -17.31
N ILE A 384 5.47 -18.09 -16.22
CA ILE A 384 4.73 -16.82 -16.18
C ILE A 384 5.37 -15.81 -17.13
N ASN A 385 6.69 -15.66 -17.05
CA ASN A 385 7.50 -14.96 -18.04
C ASN A 385 8.96 -15.48 -18.00
N SER A 386 9.94 -14.74 -18.54
CA SER A 386 11.35 -15.15 -18.52
C SER A 386 11.99 -15.15 -17.13
N ASN A 387 11.35 -14.48 -16.18
CA ASN A 387 11.89 -14.23 -14.86
C ASN A 387 11.23 -15.07 -13.76
N LEU A 388 10.02 -15.59 -14.01
CA LEU A 388 9.23 -16.35 -13.04
C LEU A 388 8.65 -17.63 -13.66
N VAL A 389 8.87 -18.74 -12.98
CA VAL A 389 8.09 -19.99 -13.08
C VAL A 389 7.25 -20.10 -11.82
N LEU A 390 5.95 -20.33 -11.95
CA LEU A 390 5.05 -20.46 -10.81
C LEU A 390 4.44 -21.86 -10.75
N THR A 391 4.26 -22.40 -9.56
CA THR A 391 3.53 -23.65 -9.32
C THR A 391 2.46 -23.40 -8.26
N LEU A 392 1.21 -23.77 -8.55
CA LEU A 392 0.10 -23.70 -7.60
C LEU A 392 -0.13 -25.07 -6.95
N SER A 393 -0.49 -25.12 -5.67
CA SER A 393 -0.79 -26.37 -4.94
C SER A 393 -2.00 -27.13 -5.50
N GLY A 394 -2.90 -26.45 -6.19
CA GLY A 394 -4.11 -27.00 -6.78
C GLY A 394 -4.61 -26.13 -7.94
N THR A 395 -5.66 -26.60 -8.61
CA THR A 395 -6.28 -25.95 -9.78
C THR A 395 -7.51 -25.11 -9.43
N SER A 396 -7.86 -25.06 -8.15
CA SER A 396 -9.06 -24.41 -7.61
C SER A 396 -8.75 -23.94 -6.19
N VAL A 397 -7.69 -23.14 -6.08
CA VAL A 397 -7.15 -22.62 -4.81
C VAL A 397 -6.79 -21.14 -4.87
N ILE A 398 -7.04 -20.48 -6.01
CA ILE A 398 -6.83 -19.05 -6.23
C ILE A 398 -8.03 -18.58 -7.06
N GLU A 399 -8.64 -17.48 -6.63
CA GLU A 399 -9.81 -16.87 -7.24
C GLU A 399 -9.42 -15.63 -8.04
N ASN A 400 -8.41 -14.87 -7.61
CA ASN A 400 -8.14 -13.52 -8.11
C ASN A 400 -6.80 -13.42 -8.84
N VAL A 401 -6.76 -12.66 -9.94
CA VAL A 401 -5.50 -12.28 -10.60
C VAL A 401 -5.52 -10.84 -11.06
N VAL A 402 -4.48 -10.10 -10.66
CA VAL A 402 -4.20 -8.74 -11.15
C VAL A 402 -2.92 -8.76 -11.98
N GLY A 403 -3.01 -8.40 -13.25
CA GLY A 403 -1.89 -8.24 -14.16
C GLY A 403 -1.05 -6.99 -13.89
N GLY A 404 -0.02 -6.80 -14.72
CA GLY A 404 0.89 -5.67 -14.69
C GLY A 404 0.63 -4.69 -15.83
N PRO A 405 1.62 -3.84 -16.19
CA PRO A 405 1.53 -2.92 -17.32
C PRO A 405 1.84 -3.58 -18.68
N GLY A 406 1.88 -4.91 -18.74
CA GLY A 406 2.26 -5.71 -19.92
C GLY A 406 1.08 -5.96 -20.84
N ASN A 407 1.26 -6.83 -21.85
CA ASN A 407 0.12 -7.41 -22.57
C ASN A 407 -0.11 -8.80 -22.00
N ASP A 408 -0.89 -8.87 -20.95
CA ASP A 408 -1.00 -10.03 -20.09
C ASP A 408 -2.01 -11.04 -20.63
N THR A 409 -1.84 -12.30 -20.30
CA THR A 409 -2.80 -13.37 -20.60
C THR A 409 -3.17 -14.05 -19.29
N LEU A 410 -4.38 -13.79 -18.81
CA LEU A 410 -4.87 -14.30 -17.54
C LEU A 410 -6.01 -15.27 -17.81
N MET A 411 -5.86 -16.51 -17.35
CA MET A 411 -6.86 -17.57 -17.45
C MET A 411 -7.27 -18.01 -16.04
N GLY A 412 -8.57 -17.96 -15.75
CA GLY A 412 -9.14 -18.47 -14.51
C GLY A 412 -9.28 -19.99 -14.49
N ASN A 413 -10.11 -20.49 -13.57
CA ASN A 413 -10.37 -21.89 -13.31
C ASN A 413 -11.88 -22.15 -13.17
N ASP A 414 -12.29 -23.19 -12.44
CA ASP A 414 -13.71 -23.56 -12.26
C ASP A 414 -14.41 -22.76 -11.12
N LEU A 415 -13.69 -21.83 -10.47
CA LEU A 415 -14.19 -20.99 -9.39
C LEU A 415 -14.73 -19.67 -9.93
N GLU A 416 -15.40 -18.88 -9.09
CA GLU A 416 -15.75 -17.49 -9.42
C GLU A 416 -14.47 -16.64 -9.39
N ASN A 417 -13.93 -16.29 -10.56
CA ASN A 417 -12.67 -15.56 -10.66
C ASN A 417 -12.86 -14.05 -10.82
N VAL A 418 -11.94 -13.28 -10.23
CA VAL A 418 -11.81 -11.84 -10.50
C VAL A 418 -10.52 -11.57 -11.26
N LEU A 419 -10.64 -11.15 -12.52
CA LEU A 419 -9.52 -10.91 -13.42
C LEU A 419 -9.42 -9.41 -13.76
N SER A 420 -8.24 -8.83 -13.52
CA SER A 420 -7.91 -7.46 -13.92
C SER A 420 -6.60 -7.45 -14.70
N GLY A 421 -6.63 -7.14 -16.00
CA GLY A 421 -5.43 -7.10 -16.85
C GLY A 421 -4.44 -5.99 -16.47
N GLY A 422 -4.95 -4.80 -16.17
CA GLY A 422 -4.11 -3.62 -15.93
C GLY A 422 -3.90 -2.79 -17.20
N PRO A 423 -2.88 -1.91 -17.25
CA PRO A 423 -2.50 -1.22 -18.47
C PRO A 423 -1.92 -2.20 -19.49
N GLY A 424 -2.43 -2.26 -20.71
CA GLY A 424 -1.93 -3.29 -21.62
C GLY A 424 -2.70 -3.43 -22.91
N ASN A 425 -2.54 -4.57 -23.56
CA ASN A 425 -3.57 -5.11 -24.45
C ASN A 425 -3.73 -6.55 -23.99
N ASP A 426 -4.65 -6.76 -23.06
CA ASP A 426 -4.68 -7.98 -22.28
C ASP A 426 -5.62 -9.01 -22.91
N THR A 427 -5.41 -10.27 -22.57
CA THR A 427 -6.32 -11.37 -22.86
C THR A 427 -6.77 -11.98 -21.55
N LEU A 428 -8.05 -11.84 -21.25
CA LEU A 428 -8.67 -12.31 -20.02
C LEU A 428 -9.65 -13.42 -20.37
N ALA A 429 -9.55 -14.56 -19.71
CA ALA A 429 -10.47 -15.68 -19.86
C ALA A 429 -10.89 -16.19 -18.49
N GLY A 430 -12.15 -16.06 -18.13
CA GLY A 430 -12.71 -16.47 -16.84
C GLY A 430 -12.64 -17.98 -16.68
N GLY A 431 -13.33 -18.70 -17.57
CA GLY A 431 -13.36 -20.15 -17.52
C GLY A 431 -14.78 -20.62 -17.20
N PRO A 432 -14.95 -21.74 -16.48
CA PRO A 432 -16.22 -22.06 -15.85
C PRO A 432 -16.38 -21.35 -14.51
N GLY A 433 -17.56 -20.83 -14.23
CA GLY A 433 -17.80 -20.07 -13.01
C GLY A 433 -18.51 -18.77 -13.32
N ASP A 434 -18.95 -18.10 -12.28
CA ASP A 434 -19.58 -16.79 -12.38
C ASP A 434 -18.47 -15.72 -12.26
N ASP A 435 -17.81 -15.41 -13.38
CA ASP A 435 -16.57 -14.65 -13.38
C ASP A 435 -16.79 -13.12 -13.40
N THR A 436 -15.76 -12.37 -13.00
CA THR A 436 -15.74 -10.91 -13.00
C THR A 436 -14.49 -10.37 -13.67
N TYR A 437 -14.69 -9.59 -14.71
CA TYR A 437 -13.65 -8.83 -15.42
C TYR A 437 -13.66 -7.40 -14.89
N ALA A 438 -12.69 -7.07 -14.04
CA ALA A 438 -12.63 -5.80 -13.35
C ALA A 438 -11.79 -4.77 -14.11
N PHE A 439 -12.37 -3.58 -14.34
CA PHE A 439 -11.73 -2.50 -15.09
C PHE A 439 -11.71 -1.19 -14.30
N LYS A 440 -10.52 -0.63 -14.10
CA LYS A 440 -10.38 0.76 -13.65
C LYS A 440 -10.47 1.70 -14.85
N ALA A 441 -11.69 2.02 -15.30
CA ALA A 441 -11.97 2.76 -16.54
C ALA A 441 -11.25 4.13 -16.69
N ASP A 442 -10.76 4.69 -15.58
CA ASP A 442 -9.99 5.94 -15.53
C ASP A 442 -8.52 5.77 -15.91
N ALA A 443 -7.99 4.54 -15.88
CA ALA A 443 -6.63 4.20 -16.27
C ALA A 443 -6.52 3.98 -17.80
N ALA A 444 -5.29 4.05 -18.32
CA ALA A 444 -5.00 3.74 -19.72
C ALA A 444 -4.83 2.22 -19.88
N LEU A 445 -5.96 1.53 -20.10
CA LEU A 445 -6.04 0.07 -20.14
C LEU A 445 -5.75 -0.51 -21.53
N GLY A 446 -5.95 0.25 -22.61
CA GLY A 446 -5.60 -0.17 -23.98
C GLY A 446 -6.70 -0.98 -24.65
N VAL A 447 -6.35 -2.11 -25.30
CA VAL A 447 -7.28 -2.94 -26.08
C VAL A 447 -7.29 -4.37 -25.57
N ASP A 448 -8.33 -4.70 -24.80
CA ASP A 448 -8.42 -6.00 -24.13
C ASP A 448 -9.36 -6.95 -24.87
N SER A 449 -9.04 -8.25 -24.78
CA SER A 449 -9.81 -9.35 -25.34
C SER A 449 -10.35 -10.21 -24.21
N LEU A 450 -11.68 -10.33 -24.12
CA LEU A 450 -12.36 -11.10 -23.08
C LEU A 450 -12.88 -12.40 -23.71
N ILE A 451 -12.65 -13.52 -23.04
CA ILE A 451 -12.95 -14.85 -23.56
C ILE A 451 -13.78 -15.64 -22.58
N GLU A 452 -15.03 -15.84 -22.93
CA GLU A 452 -15.92 -16.77 -22.22
C GLU A 452 -16.25 -18.05 -22.97
N LEU A 453 -16.63 -19.07 -22.20
CA LEU A 453 -17.14 -20.34 -22.68
C LEU A 453 -18.68 -20.34 -22.71
N PRO A 454 -19.32 -20.90 -23.76
CA PRO A 454 -20.78 -20.87 -23.85
C PRO A 454 -21.49 -21.56 -22.68
N GLY A 455 -22.28 -20.79 -21.93
CA GLY A 455 -23.09 -21.27 -20.80
C GLY A 455 -22.26 -21.69 -19.58
N ALA A 456 -21.11 -21.06 -19.37
CA ALA A 456 -20.15 -21.41 -18.32
C ALA A 456 -20.38 -20.67 -16.98
N GLY A 457 -21.35 -19.77 -16.91
CA GLY A 457 -21.74 -19.06 -15.69
C GLY A 457 -22.59 -17.85 -16.04
N ARG A 458 -22.63 -16.87 -15.13
CA ARG A 458 -23.05 -15.49 -15.43
C ARG A 458 -21.90 -14.54 -15.22
N ASP A 459 -21.40 -13.96 -16.30
CA ASP A 459 -20.14 -13.23 -16.26
C ASP A 459 -20.35 -11.72 -16.24
N LEU A 460 -19.53 -11.03 -15.45
CA LEU A 460 -19.65 -9.60 -15.16
C LEU A 460 -18.50 -8.81 -15.77
N LEU A 461 -18.84 -7.77 -16.52
CA LEU A 461 -17.93 -6.65 -16.79
C LEU A 461 -18.14 -5.58 -15.73
N ASP A 462 -17.16 -5.38 -14.87
CA ASP A 462 -17.25 -4.48 -13.72
C ASP A 462 -16.44 -3.20 -13.94
N PHE A 463 -17.13 -2.06 -14.02
CA PHE A 463 -16.55 -0.72 -14.09
C PHE A 463 -16.85 0.14 -12.85
N ALA A 464 -17.41 -0.44 -11.78
CA ALA A 464 -18.02 0.27 -10.65
C ALA A 464 -17.09 1.27 -9.95
N THR A 465 -15.78 1.03 -9.97
CA THR A 465 -14.77 1.88 -9.32
C THR A 465 -14.31 3.08 -10.19
N GLY A 466 -14.78 3.18 -11.43
CA GLY A 466 -14.42 4.24 -12.37
C GLY A 466 -15.30 5.50 -12.28
N SER A 467 -14.81 6.58 -12.87
CA SER A 467 -15.56 7.84 -13.03
C SER A 467 -15.70 8.32 -14.46
N THR A 468 -14.93 7.75 -15.39
CA THR A 468 -15.01 8.03 -16.82
C THR A 468 -16.10 7.19 -17.46
N ALA A 469 -17.11 7.85 -18.00
CA ALA A 469 -18.21 7.22 -18.71
C ALA A 469 -17.77 6.14 -19.72
N VAL A 470 -18.52 5.04 -19.75
CA VAL A 470 -18.30 3.86 -20.59
C VAL A 470 -19.45 3.65 -21.57
N THR A 471 -19.12 3.12 -22.74
CA THR A 471 -20.10 2.63 -23.72
C THR A 471 -19.83 1.16 -24.00
N VAL A 472 -20.74 0.28 -23.60
CA VAL A 472 -20.59 -1.18 -23.72
C VAL A 472 -21.79 -1.75 -24.47
N ASP A 473 -21.52 -2.69 -25.38
CA ASP A 473 -22.50 -3.46 -26.13
C ASP A 473 -22.15 -4.95 -26.05
N LEU A 474 -22.93 -5.69 -25.25
CA LEU A 474 -22.72 -7.13 -25.04
C LEU A 474 -22.95 -7.97 -26.30
N GLY A 475 -23.71 -7.45 -27.27
CA GLY A 475 -23.96 -8.10 -28.55
C GLY A 475 -22.82 -7.93 -29.58
N LEU A 476 -21.82 -7.10 -29.29
CA LEU A 476 -20.77 -6.71 -30.23
C LEU A 476 -19.44 -7.43 -29.99
N THR A 477 -19.09 -8.35 -30.88
CA THR A 477 -17.84 -9.16 -30.81
C THR A 477 -16.65 -8.56 -31.56
N THR A 478 -16.86 -7.49 -32.33
CA THR A 478 -15.76 -6.70 -32.87
C THR A 478 -15.24 -5.73 -31.82
N THR A 479 -14.01 -5.24 -31.98
CA THR A 479 -13.46 -4.23 -31.07
C THR A 479 -14.39 -3.03 -30.95
N GLN A 480 -14.82 -2.74 -29.74
CA GLN A 480 -15.68 -1.63 -29.38
C GLN A 480 -14.91 -0.66 -28.49
N VAL A 481 -15.04 0.63 -28.79
CA VAL A 481 -14.42 1.68 -27.98
C VAL A 481 -15.30 1.91 -26.77
N VAL A 482 -14.81 1.51 -25.60
CA VAL A 482 -15.55 1.69 -24.34
C VAL A 482 -15.44 3.14 -23.89
N ASN A 483 -14.22 3.68 -23.90
CA ASN A 483 -13.95 5.11 -23.73
C ASN A 483 -12.61 5.48 -24.41
N SER A 484 -12.05 6.67 -24.15
CA SER A 484 -10.78 7.08 -24.78
C SER A 484 -9.54 6.30 -24.31
N ARG A 485 -9.67 5.48 -23.26
CA ARG A 485 -8.60 4.77 -22.57
C ARG A 485 -8.73 3.24 -22.62
N LEU A 486 -9.90 2.73 -22.97
CA LEU A 486 -10.20 1.31 -23.07
C LEU A 486 -11.00 1.00 -24.33
N SER A 487 -10.59 -0.06 -25.04
CA SER A 487 -11.41 -0.75 -26.04
C SER A 487 -11.50 -2.22 -25.67
N LEU A 488 -12.66 -2.84 -25.90
CA LEU A 488 -12.89 -4.24 -25.58
C LEU A 488 -13.21 -5.05 -26.84
N ARG A 489 -12.85 -6.33 -26.81
CA ARG A 489 -13.29 -7.32 -27.78
C ARG A 489 -13.81 -8.54 -27.04
N LEU A 490 -15.12 -8.78 -27.14
CA LEU A 490 -15.78 -9.93 -26.54
C LEU A 490 -15.66 -11.16 -27.47
N SER A 491 -15.40 -12.34 -26.93
CA SER A 491 -15.29 -13.59 -27.69
C SER A 491 -16.60 -14.01 -28.34
N SER A 492 -17.72 -13.63 -27.73
CA SER A 492 -19.08 -14.05 -28.08
C SER A 492 -20.08 -12.94 -27.79
N ALA A 493 -21.24 -13.01 -28.45
CA ALA A 493 -22.29 -12.00 -28.36
C ALA A 493 -23.33 -12.32 -27.26
N ASN A 494 -23.25 -13.50 -26.62
CA ASN A 494 -24.25 -13.97 -25.65
C ASN A 494 -23.65 -14.75 -24.47
N ASP A 495 -22.34 -14.66 -24.25
CA ASP A 495 -21.65 -15.35 -23.14
C ASP A 495 -21.15 -14.33 -22.10
N PHE A 496 -21.69 -13.11 -22.13
CA PHE A 496 -21.51 -12.09 -21.11
C PHE A 496 -22.90 -11.56 -20.80
N GLU A 497 -23.31 -11.63 -19.55
CA GLU A 497 -24.70 -11.36 -19.15
C GLU A 497 -24.81 -10.09 -18.31
N MET A 498 -23.74 -9.66 -17.64
CA MET A 498 -23.80 -8.62 -16.63
C MET A 498 -22.81 -7.49 -16.89
N VAL A 499 -23.28 -6.25 -16.69
CA VAL A 499 -22.43 -5.05 -16.72
C VAL A 499 -22.81 -4.13 -15.58
N VAL A 500 -21.80 -3.65 -14.86
CA VAL A 500 -21.93 -2.53 -13.92
C VAL A 500 -21.13 -1.36 -14.48
N GLY A 501 -21.79 -0.22 -14.68
CA GLY A 501 -21.17 1.02 -15.13
C GLY A 501 -20.38 1.74 -14.04
N THR A 502 -20.01 2.97 -14.34
CA THR A 502 -19.15 3.85 -13.56
C THR A 502 -19.97 4.87 -12.75
N SER A 503 -19.30 5.89 -12.21
CA SER A 503 -19.96 7.11 -11.73
C SER A 503 -20.15 8.21 -12.81
N GLY A 504 -19.86 7.88 -14.08
CA GLY A 504 -20.07 8.73 -15.25
C GLY A 504 -21.44 8.50 -15.90
N SER A 505 -21.73 9.21 -17.00
CA SER A 505 -22.98 9.00 -17.77
C SER A 505 -22.80 7.89 -18.81
N ASP A 506 -23.21 6.69 -18.46
CA ASP A 506 -22.89 5.47 -19.18
C ASP A 506 -23.90 5.09 -20.24
N VAL A 507 -23.45 4.30 -21.21
CA VAL A 507 -24.32 3.74 -22.24
C VAL A 507 -24.12 2.23 -22.29
N LEU A 508 -25.03 1.49 -21.68
CA LEU A 508 -24.96 0.04 -21.57
C LEU A 508 -26.02 -0.61 -22.47
N ARG A 509 -25.59 -1.56 -23.30
CA ARG A 509 -26.42 -2.30 -24.24
C ARG A 509 -26.29 -3.80 -23.99
N GLY A 510 -27.41 -4.43 -23.71
CA GLY A 510 -27.58 -5.87 -23.65
C GLY A 510 -27.52 -6.52 -25.04
N ASN A 511 -28.03 -7.75 -25.12
CA ASN A 511 -28.09 -8.57 -26.31
C ASN A 511 -29.46 -9.24 -26.42
N ALA A 512 -29.54 -10.48 -26.90
CA ALA A 512 -30.80 -11.21 -27.04
C ALA A 512 -31.04 -12.23 -25.90
N ALA A 513 -30.14 -12.29 -24.93
CA ALA A 513 -30.21 -13.13 -23.75
C ALA A 513 -30.63 -12.30 -22.53
N ASP A 514 -31.00 -12.98 -21.45
CA ASP A 514 -31.38 -12.32 -20.19
C ASP A 514 -30.15 -11.60 -19.59
N ASN A 515 -30.17 -10.27 -19.55
CA ASN A 515 -29.05 -9.45 -19.08
C ASN A 515 -29.31 -8.76 -17.74
N VAL A 516 -28.23 -8.43 -17.02
CA VAL A 516 -28.26 -7.52 -15.87
C VAL A 516 -27.43 -6.29 -16.19
N LEU A 517 -28.08 -5.13 -16.26
CA LEU A 517 -27.42 -3.86 -16.54
C LEU A 517 -27.60 -2.92 -15.34
N ILE A 518 -26.51 -2.48 -14.73
CA ILE A 518 -26.51 -1.54 -13.61
C ILE A 518 -25.75 -0.28 -14.05
N GLY A 519 -26.44 0.86 -14.11
CA GLY A 519 -25.92 2.11 -14.67
C GLY A 519 -24.79 2.68 -13.83
N GLY A 520 -25.04 2.84 -12.54
CA GLY A 520 -24.07 3.36 -11.61
C GLY A 520 -24.58 4.65 -10.99
N THR A 521 -23.74 5.67 -10.93
CA THR A 521 -24.27 7.03 -10.70
C THR A 521 -23.99 7.84 -11.94
N GLY A 522 -24.83 8.79 -12.30
CA GLY A 522 -24.71 9.49 -13.57
C GLY A 522 -26.06 9.57 -14.25
N ASN A 523 -26.07 10.06 -15.48
CA ASN A 523 -27.29 10.05 -16.29
C ASN A 523 -27.11 8.97 -17.34
N ASP A 524 -27.59 7.77 -17.03
CA ASP A 524 -27.21 6.58 -17.77
C ASP A 524 -28.25 6.23 -18.84
N THR A 525 -27.82 5.54 -19.88
CA THR A 525 -28.70 5.00 -20.93
C THR A 525 -28.51 3.49 -21.01
N LEU A 526 -29.52 2.74 -20.55
CA LEU A 526 -29.48 1.28 -20.48
C LEU A 526 -30.53 0.69 -21.43
N MET A 527 -30.11 -0.27 -22.26
CA MET A 527 -30.97 -0.94 -23.24
C MET A 527 -30.79 -2.46 -23.15
N GLY A 528 -31.81 -3.20 -22.68
CA GLY A 528 -31.78 -4.66 -22.57
C GLY A 528 -31.87 -5.39 -23.91
N PHE A 529 -32.69 -4.85 -24.82
CA PHE A 529 -33.03 -5.38 -26.14
C PHE A 529 -33.97 -6.57 -26.14
N GLY A 530 -33.50 -7.80 -25.94
CA GLY A 530 -34.37 -8.95 -25.95
C GLY A 530 -33.92 -9.96 -24.91
N GLY A 531 -34.86 -10.69 -24.32
CA GLY A 531 -34.58 -11.50 -23.14
C GLY A 531 -35.42 -11.01 -21.96
N SER A 532 -35.26 -11.64 -20.81
CA SER A 532 -35.86 -11.17 -19.56
C SER A 532 -34.82 -10.42 -18.74
N ASP A 533 -34.77 -9.10 -18.90
CA ASP A 533 -33.68 -8.28 -18.39
C ASP A 533 -33.94 -7.75 -16.98
N LEU A 534 -32.86 -7.49 -16.23
CA LEU A 534 -32.88 -6.67 -15.01
C LEU A 534 -32.03 -5.42 -15.24
N ILE A 535 -32.68 -4.27 -15.26
CA ILE A 535 -32.07 -2.98 -15.55
C ILE A 535 -32.21 -2.09 -14.32
N VAL A 536 -31.09 -1.59 -13.79
CA VAL A 536 -31.05 -0.71 -12.62
C VAL A 536 -30.31 0.57 -12.97
N GLY A 537 -31.01 1.71 -12.99
CA GLY A 537 -30.42 3.03 -13.24
C GLY A 537 -29.50 3.49 -12.10
N ARG A 538 -29.97 3.28 -10.86
CA ARG A 538 -29.35 3.73 -9.60
C ARG A 538 -29.47 5.24 -9.39
N GLY A 539 -28.42 6.03 -9.59
CA GLY A 539 -28.40 7.41 -9.14
C GLY A 539 -28.24 8.43 -10.26
N GLY A 540 -29.23 9.28 -10.50
CA GLY A 540 -29.18 10.35 -11.50
C GLY A 540 -30.32 10.21 -12.50
N ALA A 541 -30.30 10.97 -13.60
CA ALA A 541 -31.44 11.01 -14.54
C ALA A 541 -31.23 10.02 -15.68
N ASP A 542 -31.83 8.85 -15.54
CA ASP A 542 -31.56 7.67 -16.34
C ASP A 542 -32.61 7.41 -17.43
N SER A 543 -32.19 6.71 -18.47
CA SER A 543 -33.03 6.22 -19.56
C SER A 543 -32.91 4.69 -19.62
N LEU A 544 -33.90 4.00 -19.06
CA LEU A 544 -33.98 2.54 -19.00
C LEU A 544 -34.94 2.01 -20.06
N ASN A 545 -34.51 1.06 -20.86
CA ASN A 545 -35.34 0.42 -21.89
C ASN A 545 -35.14 -1.10 -21.85
N GLY A 546 -36.17 -1.83 -21.41
CA GLY A 546 -36.15 -3.29 -21.32
C GLY A 546 -36.08 -3.91 -22.71
N GLY A 547 -37.14 -3.74 -23.48
CA GLY A 547 -37.22 -4.24 -24.86
C GLY A 547 -38.16 -5.43 -24.96
N ASP A 548 -37.81 -6.40 -25.79
CA ASP A 548 -38.64 -7.58 -26.01
C ASP A 548 -38.42 -8.62 -24.90
N GLY A 549 -39.40 -8.77 -24.01
CA GLY A 549 -39.41 -9.87 -23.05
C GLY A 549 -40.15 -9.48 -21.79
N GLU A 550 -39.91 -10.21 -20.71
CA GLU A 550 -40.40 -9.79 -19.39
C GLU A 550 -39.22 -9.14 -18.66
N ASP A 551 -39.25 -7.82 -18.48
CA ASP A 551 -38.14 -7.06 -17.91
C ASP A 551 -38.44 -6.50 -16.51
N ILE A 552 -37.41 -6.30 -15.69
CA ILE A 552 -37.46 -5.50 -14.45
C ILE A 552 -36.67 -4.23 -14.68
N LEU A 553 -37.31 -3.07 -14.53
CA LEU A 553 -36.67 -1.76 -14.64
C LEU A 553 -36.76 -1.03 -13.29
N ILE A 554 -35.61 -0.68 -12.72
CA ILE A 554 -35.49 -0.03 -11.42
C ILE A 554 -34.77 1.30 -11.61
N ALA A 555 -35.47 2.42 -11.41
CA ALA A 555 -34.88 3.75 -11.49
C ALA A 555 -34.02 4.13 -10.28
N GLY A 556 -34.21 3.47 -9.14
CA GLY A 556 -33.56 3.84 -7.88
C GLY A 556 -32.38 2.96 -7.44
N LEU A 557 -31.85 3.29 -6.26
CA LEU A 557 -30.80 2.52 -5.60
C LEU A 557 -31.34 1.17 -5.08
N VAL A 558 -30.47 0.16 -5.01
CA VAL A 558 -30.84 -1.21 -4.64
C VAL A 558 -29.98 -1.73 -3.48
N SER A 559 -30.57 -2.54 -2.61
CA SER A 559 -29.88 -3.07 -1.43
C SER A 559 -28.81 -4.13 -1.70
N PHE A 560 -28.73 -4.66 -2.92
CA PHE A 560 -27.70 -5.63 -3.32
C PHE A 560 -26.49 -4.96 -3.98
N PHE A 561 -26.41 -3.62 -3.94
CA PHE A 561 -25.24 -2.86 -4.34
C PHE A 561 -24.81 -1.97 -3.16
N ASP A 562 -23.54 -2.05 -2.76
CA ASP A 562 -23.00 -1.19 -1.72
C ASP A 562 -22.44 0.10 -2.34
N GLU A 563 -23.13 1.20 -2.07
CA GLU A 563 -22.79 2.53 -2.55
C GLU A 563 -21.44 3.07 -2.03
N THR A 564 -20.96 2.56 -0.88
CA THR A 564 -19.73 3.04 -0.24
C THR A 564 -18.49 2.34 -0.77
N THR A 565 -18.59 1.03 -1.01
CA THR A 565 -17.49 0.20 -1.51
C THR A 565 -17.54 -0.02 -3.02
N ALA A 566 -18.64 0.37 -3.67
CA ALA A 566 -18.92 0.09 -5.08
C ALA A 566 -18.94 -1.42 -5.40
N THR A 567 -19.40 -2.25 -4.46
CA THR A 567 -19.41 -3.70 -4.61
C THR A 567 -20.82 -4.25 -4.80
N LEU A 568 -20.96 -5.22 -5.71
CA LEU A 568 -22.20 -5.94 -5.98
C LEU A 568 -22.31 -7.19 -5.10
N ASP A 569 -23.41 -7.33 -4.35
CA ASP A 569 -23.78 -8.60 -3.71
C ASP A 569 -24.32 -9.56 -4.77
N ARG A 570 -23.40 -10.30 -5.39
CA ARG A 570 -23.72 -11.28 -6.43
C ARG A 570 -24.68 -12.34 -5.90
N SER A 571 -24.49 -12.85 -4.68
CA SER A 571 -25.38 -13.87 -4.12
C SER A 571 -26.84 -13.40 -4.06
N ALA A 572 -27.09 -12.16 -3.61
CA ALA A 572 -28.42 -11.58 -3.61
C ALA A 572 -28.97 -11.36 -5.03
N LEU A 573 -28.15 -10.80 -5.93
CA LEU A 573 -28.53 -10.57 -7.33
C LEU A 573 -28.91 -11.88 -8.02
N LEU A 574 -28.08 -12.92 -7.90
CA LEU A 574 -28.29 -14.19 -8.58
C LEU A 574 -29.60 -14.86 -8.12
N ALA A 575 -29.97 -14.67 -6.86
CA ALA A 575 -31.21 -15.18 -6.30
C ALA A 575 -32.45 -14.39 -6.80
N ILE A 576 -32.32 -13.06 -6.99
CA ILE A 576 -33.34 -12.23 -7.63
C ILE A 576 -33.58 -12.69 -9.07
N VAL A 577 -32.50 -12.82 -9.87
CA VAL A 577 -32.56 -13.27 -11.27
C VAL A 577 -33.19 -14.67 -11.37
N ALA A 578 -32.85 -15.58 -10.47
CA ALA A 578 -33.41 -16.94 -10.45
C ALA A 578 -34.92 -16.99 -10.14
N GLU A 579 -35.42 -16.12 -9.25
CA GLU A 579 -36.86 -16.02 -9.02
C GLU A 579 -37.57 -15.30 -10.18
N TRP A 580 -36.92 -14.30 -10.78
CA TRP A 580 -37.47 -13.55 -11.91
C TRP A 580 -37.67 -14.41 -13.15
N THR A 581 -36.64 -15.14 -13.58
CA THR A 581 -36.67 -15.95 -14.81
C THR A 581 -37.48 -17.25 -14.69
N ARG A 582 -38.11 -17.47 -13.53
CA ARG A 582 -38.77 -18.73 -13.16
C ARG A 582 -40.09 -18.95 -13.91
N ARG A 583 -40.19 -20.02 -14.72
CA ARG A 583 -41.36 -20.25 -15.59
C ARG A 583 -42.44 -21.20 -15.06
N ASP A 584 -42.21 -21.87 -13.92
CA ASP A 584 -43.19 -22.74 -13.26
C ASP A 584 -44.07 -22.02 -12.23
N ARG A 585 -43.86 -20.71 -12.01
CA ARG A 585 -44.73 -19.82 -11.26
C ARG A 585 -45.35 -18.80 -12.20
N ASN A 586 -46.57 -18.37 -11.88
CA ASN A 586 -47.16 -17.23 -12.61
C ASN A 586 -46.40 -15.94 -12.27
N TYR A 587 -46.55 -14.92 -13.12
CA TYR A 587 -45.93 -13.61 -12.94
C TYR A 587 -46.23 -13.01 -11.55
N SER A 588 -47.49 -12.91 -11.14
CA SER A 588 -47.87 -12.30 -9.85
C SER A 588 -47.22 -12.97 -8.62
N ASP A 589 -47.01 -14.28 -8.64
CA ASP A 589 -46.38 -15.01 -7.55
C ASP A 589 -44.86 -14.74 -7.48
N ARG A 590 -44.18 -14.62 -8.63
CA ARG A 590 -42.76 -14.22 -8.69
C ARG A 590 -42.55 -12.84 -8.09
N ILE A 591 -43.38 -11.88 -8.52
CA ILE A 591 -43.37 -10.50 -8.02
C ILE A 591 -43.60 -10.45 -6.51
N ALA A 592 -44.60 -11.17 -6.01
CA ALA A 592 -44.89 -11.22 -4.58
C ALA A 592 -43.73 -11.80 -3.75
N LYS A 593 -42.96 -12.74 -4.33
CA LYS A 593 -41.80 -13.35 -3.68
C LYS A 593 -40.61 -12.41 -3.61
N LEU A 594 -40.32 -11.71 -4.70
CA LEU A 594 -39.28 -10.66 -4.74
C LEU A 594 -39.53 -9.57 -3.70
N ARG A 595 -40.80 -9.14 -3.53
CA ARG A 595 -41.19 -8.14 -2.51
C ARG A 595 -41.05 -8.60 -1.07
N THR A 596 -41.24 -9.89 -0.81
CA THR A 596 -41.33 -10.43 0.56
C THR A 596 -40.09 -11.21 1.00
N GLY A 597 -39.05 -11.28 0.15
CA GLY A 597 -37.85 -12.06 0.44
C GLY A 597 -38.08 -13.58 0.44
N GLY A 598 -39.14 -14.05 -0.24
CA GLY A 598 -39.51 -15.47 -0.21
C GLY A 598 -38.75 -16.28 -1.28
N GLY A 599 -38.04 -17.35 -0.91
CA GLY A 599 -37.34 -18.20 -1.87
C GLY A 599 -37.82 -19.66 -1.98
N LEU A 600 -36.99 -20.49 -2.63
CA LEU A 600 -37.24 -21.91 -2.92
C LEU A 600 -37.25 -22.77 -1.64
N ASN A 601 -38.42 -23.29 -1.21
CA ASN A 601 -38.55 -24.35 -0.20
C ASN A 601 -37.65 -24.22 1.07
N GLY A 602 -37.24 -23.01 1.45
CA GLY A 602 -36.35 -22.76 2.58
C GLY A 602 -34.84 -22.93 2.33
N SER A 603 -34.38 -23.27 1.12
CA SER A 603 -32.94 -23.41 0.79
C SER A 603 -32.26 -22.10 0.35
N TYR A 604 -33.02 -21.15 -0.19
CA TYR A 604 -32.55 -19.79 -0.47
C TYR A 604 -33.54 -18.83 0.15
N VAL A 605 -33.10 -17.95 1.03
CA VAL A 605 -33.90 -16.82 1.52
C VAL A 605 -33.50 -15.65 0.65
N LEU A 606 -34.42 -15.11 -0.15
CA LEU A 606 -34.16 -13.88 -0.88
C LEU A 606 -34.08 -12.76 0.16
N SER A 607 -33.05 -11.93 0.12
CA SER A 607 -33.13 -10.65 0.82
C SER A 607 -34.30 -9.87 0.21
N PRO A 608 -35.15 -9.20 1.01
CA PRO A 608 -36.17 -8.33 0.46
C PRO A 608 -35.53 -7.32 -0.48
N LEU A 609 -36.00 -7.26 -1.73
CA LEU A 609 -35.56 -6.22 -2.65
C LEU A 609 -36.02 -4.87 -2.08
N THR A 610 -35.06 -4.09 -1.58
CA THR A 610 -35.30 -2.73 -1.11
C THR A 610 -34.80 -1.78 -2.17
N VAL A 611 -35.72 -1.01 -2.72
CA VAL A 611 -35.39 0.09 -3.64
C VAL A 611 -35.56 1.41 -2.89
N LEU A 612 -34.53 2.24 -2.94
CA LEU A 612 -34.53 3.58 -2.37
C LEU A 612 -34.61 4.61 -3.49
N THR A 613 -35.20 5.76 -3.19
CA THR A 613 -35.17 6.90 -4.12
C THR A 613 -33.73 7.35 -4.34
N ASP A 614 -33.41 7.62 -5.60
CA ASP A 614 -32.20 8.26 -6.10
C ASP A 614 -32.15 9.77 -5.78
N GLY A 615 -33.31 10.36 -5.44
CA GLY A 615 -33.45 11.76 -5.03
C GLY A 615 -34.54 12.51 -5.80
N THR A 616 -34.14 13.48 -6.61
CA THR A 616 -35.04 14.31 -7.44
C THR A 616 -34.76 14.20 -8.93
N ALA A 617 -33.96 13.22 -9.35
CA ALA A 617 -33.78 13.00 -10.77
C ALA A 617 -35.12 12.51 -11.37
N ILE A 618 -35.19 12.57 -12.68
CA ILE A 618 -36.38 12.15 -13.41
C ILE A 618 -35.92 11.12 -14.39
N ASP A 619 -36.36 9.89 -14.17
CA ASP A 619 -35.99 8.76 -14.98
C ASP A 619 -37.01 8.52 -16.08
N THR A 620 -36.56 7.90 -17.17
CA THR A 620 -37.43 7.41 -18.24
C THR A 620 -37.32 5.90 -18.31
N LEU A 621 -38.41 5.20 -18.00
CA LEU A 621 -38.49 3.75 -18.06
C LEU A 621 -39.38 3.35 -19.24
N THR A 622 -38.85 2.50 -20.13
CA THR A 622 -39.55 2.05 -21.33
C THR A 622 -39.60 0.53 -21.37
N GLY A 623 -40.82 -0.02 -21.38
CA GLY A 623 -41.07 -1.45 -21.61
C GLY A 623 -41.28 -1.77 -23.08
N GLY A 624 -41.40 -3.05 -23.38
CA GLY A 624 -41.73 -3.53 -24.73
C GLY A 624 -43.04 -4.28 -24.79
N ALA A 625 -43.03 -5.43 -25.47
CA ALA A 625 -44.24 -6.17 -25.79
C ALA A 625 -44.55 -7.33 -24.83
N GLY A 626 -43.71 -7.57 -23.83
CA GLY A 626 -43.97 -8.58 -22.78
C GLY A 626 -44.52 -7.95 -21.49
N LEU A 627 -44.41 -8.68 -20.39
CA LEU A 627 -44.89 -8.25 -19.08
C LEU A 627 -43.72 -7.65 -18.29
N ASP A 628 -43.66 -6.33 -18.24
CA ASP A 628 -42.58 -5.60 -17.60
C ASP A 628 -42.95 -5.19 -16.18
N TRP A 629 -41.94 -5.05 -15.32
CA TRP A 629 -42.09 -4.59 -13.95
C TRP A 629 -41.26 -3.34 -13.69
N PHE A 630 -41.94 -2.22 -13.46
CA PHE A 630 -41.33 -0.92 -13.19
C PHE A 630 -41.28 -0.63 -11.70
N TRP A 631 -40.12 -0.12 -11.26
CA TRP A 631 -39.94 0.57 -9.98
C TRP A 631 -39.55 2.01 -10.25
N SER A 632 -40.51 2.92 -10.06
CA SER A 632 -40.41 4.34 -10.38
C SER A 632 -40.88 5.21 -9.21
N PHE A 633 -40.62 6.51 -9.30
CA PHE A 633 -40.99 7.50 -8.31
C PHE A 633 -41.90 8.59 -8.91
N ALA A 634 -42.46 9.45 -8.05
CA ALA A 634 -43.60 10.31 -8.38
C ALA A 634 -43.41 11.31 -9.56
N ASN A 635 -42.20 11.44 -10.11
CA ASN A 635 -41.88 12.34 -11.22
C ASN A 635 -41.33 11.63 -12.47
N ASP A 636 -41.13 10.31 -12.42
CA ASP A 636 -40.54 9.56 -13.52
C ASP A 636 -41.53 9.38 -14.67
N VAL A 637 -40.98 9.10 -15.86
CA VAL A 637 -41.73 8.92 -17.09
C VAL A 637 -41.72 7.46 -17.50
N GLU A 638 -42.89 6.85 -17.51
CA GLU A 638 -43.08 5.46 -17.94
C GLU A 638 -43.71 5.38 -19.33
N ASN A 639 -43.15 4.56 -20.20
CA ASN A 639 -43.68 4.30 -21.53
C ASN A 639 -43.70 2.78 -21.81
N ASP A 640 -44.86 2.15 -21.73
CA ASP A 640 -45.04 0.75 -22.11
C ASP A 640 -45.86 0.61 -23.40
N ARG A 641 -45.56 -0.40 -24.22
CA ARG A 641 -46.30 -0.77 -25.43
C ARG A 641 -47.42 -1.79 -25.17
N ASN A 642 -47.47 -2.42 -24.00
CA ASN A 642 -48.59 -3.26 -23.56
C ASN A 642 -49.64 -2.49 -22.74
N SER A 643 -50.86 -3.05 -22.63
CA SER A 643 -52.01 -2.38 -22.01
C SER A 643 -52.05 -2.61 -20.50
N PRO A 644 -52.40 -1.62 -19.65
CA PRO A 644 -52.07 -1.56 -18.20
C PRO A 644 -52.84 -2.49 -17.25
N ALA A 645 -53.38 -3.62 -17.72
CA ALA A 645 -54.26 -4.47 -16.91
C ALA A 645 -53.55 -5.59 -16.13
N GLU A 646 -52.28 -5.89 -16.41
CA GLU A 646 -51.51 -6.96 -15.73
C GLU A 646 -50.11 -6.52 -15.22
N GLU A 647 -49.74 -5.26 -15.43
CA GLU A 647 -48.49 -4.68 -14.89
C GLU A 647 -48.66 -4.23 -13.44
N THR A 648 -47.65 -4.46 -12.60
CA THR A 648 -47.73 -4.12 -11.17
C THR A 648 -46.80 -2.96 -10.84
N LEU A 649 -47.29 -1.72 -10.87
CA LEU A 649 -46.54 -0.56 -10.37
C LEU A 649 -46.23 -0.71 -8.87
N ASN A 650 -45.03 -0.29 -8.46
CA ASN A 650 -44.63 -0.23 -7.04
C ASN A 650 -44.14 1.16 -6.65
#